data_AF-A0A8T1TVP0-F1
#
_entry.id   AF-A0A8T1TVP0-F1
#
_cell.length_a   1.000
_cell.length_b   1.000
_cell.length_c   1.000
_cell.angle_alpha   90.00
_cell.angle_beta   90.00
_cell.angle_gamma   90.00
#
_symmetry.space_group_name_H-M   'P 1'
#
loop_
_entity.id
_entity.type
_entity.pdbx_description
1 polymer ?
#
loop_
_entity_poly.entity_id
_entity_poly.type
_entity_poly.pdbx_seq_one_letter_code
_entity_poly.pdbx_strand_id
1 'polypeptide(L)'
;YYTLLLAYLIVSMDLAALYERILALVPVDDLHDSYNGVLHEELSSINRAVNDVSAAFAKLEEVHEAVNKLSNGSTGTRSVTLTEAMNSTMQLQRELKKKLESTIATMTKFCGKRKRAEKNANRNGPKAAKAEIKSKDLVRVTRHEEKKTNGEEAEPKTEDDFEMSSVSSGGDKARNSPWVSGMTQANCLERLRMMTQLSVGERSNYLSGVVGKVTDIVPVYKETKQISILKYVLLWANLNAGHPGDFAAYDCFSKDMAAVINQGPQNGGTVALRSRGYVAVLLSWWPSVTALKQCLNEFKRMAGQEFVDFSEGPPKLRPSTSQRALNSVDTIMQQPEGSPLARFIRLVHRLAVFALAILYVEISLHSFSTAMIILHGSVSHNLPVQTHKASLILDYAGTSTIEASPLVQQVLKGTTSPRSTSLYLETATTQSSTGCSNATNFNAEIYSNEFLRFIFSSLQMHASHNLSYVTELELVAPVIDCTFDLLTFGDQTAARVYYLVRRKSNTTDVMLLSTSLSVQDYAVDKQFQRGPATLLLVAAIDDIRATTITHHIAVAFNYPYVAEPAFAYSELMGVDGDNYWQLQTLANPRTQDPAKFVRTARRFGRYLSDPAAQSNIEMAHWGLPSDPMAELGSWLWHSRAVLHDSWAWTHAVHGVFAINVIFNLSVLFFVMYRRIRKGHFWVGDAFSTISNMLLYRGLIVLLCNHLNGYWTVTKMCISVGDSITGLHAIYYRPELVHADLLAIFLNVASFLSYIARERVDPLFVFATFEIGWGYRAELTKLYPGLKKNIVNFAVADVTNGLLSVSPGLDGLSPMELMTAYEVVESRQRVVSSAVISIFSPLVLIAAYVVVRKAVRYVNTPVSSDKGTSRRRAGVYTEGSQQNDLTSFETATGAGLIKRFGVISGYENYIMREDRLTATIDAVYGNGFLVVKGKFLIGAQDLMPLLLMKLTRVRFTNIFVYEIKEKSSVEETAQLVYPSTISWDDLWHLDVTTLT
;
A
#
# COMPACT_ATOMS: atom_id res chain seq x y z
N TYR A 1 13.44 1.45 -9.95
CA TYR A 1 13.26 0.81 -8.62
C TYR A 1 12.21 -0.30 -8.66
N TYR A 2 10.99 -0.04 -9.15
CA TYR A 2 9.84 -0.96 -9.10
C TYR A 2 10.09 -2.37 -9.70
N THR A 3 10.65 -2.48 -10.91
CA THR A 3 11.02 -3.77 -11.53
C THR A 3 12.19 -4.47 -10.83
N LEU A 4 12.98 -3.74 -10.05
CA LEU A 4 14.21 -4.21 -9.41
C LEU A 4 13.93 -4.77 -8.02
N LEU A 5 12.98 -4.17 -7.29
CA LEU A 5 12.36 -4.81 -6.13
C LEU A 5 11.59 -6.07 -6.56
N LEU A 6 10.93 -6.03 -7.74
CA LEU A 6 10.30 -7.19 -8.36
C LEU A 6 11.29 -8.35 -8.56
N ALA A 7 12.39 -8.09 -9.27
CA ALA A 7 13.43 -9.09 -9.54
C ALA A 7 14.10 -9.58 -8.25
N TYR A 8 14.39 -8.66 -7.30
CA TYR A 8 14.95 -9.02 -6.01
C TYR A 8 14.00 -9.89 -5.18
N LEU A 9 12.69 -9.61 -5.17
CA LEU A 9 11.69 -10.43 -4.48
C LEU A 9 11.52 -11.81 -5.15
N ILE A 10 11.48 -11.87 -6.48
CA ILE A 10 11.44 -13.15 -7.23
C ILE A 10 12.66 -14.01 -6.87
N VAL A 11 13.86 -13.45 -6.92
CA VAL A 11 15.11 -14.16 -6.59
C VAL A 11 15.21 -14.51 -5.10
N SER A 12 14.73 -13.64 -4.20
CA SER A 12 14.73 -13.89 -2.75
C SER A 12 13.73 -14.97 -2.33
N MET A 13 12.60 -15.12 -3.04
CA MET A 13 11.62 -16.16 -2.77
C MET A 13 12.16 -17.56 -3.14
N ASP A 14 12.90 -17.69 -4.25
CA ASP A 14 13.63 -18.92 -4.58
C ASP A 14 14.75 -19.20 -3.57
N LEU A 15 15.46 -18.16 -3.12
CA LEU A 15 16.57 -18.29 -2.16
C LEU A 15 16.09 -18.80 -0.79
N ALA A 16 14.93 -18.33 -0.29
CA ALA A 16 14.37 -18.78 0.98
C ALA A 16 13.95 -20.26 0.94
N ALA A 17 13.33 -20.72 -0.15
CA ALA A 17 12.99 -22.13 -0.35
C ALA A 17 14.24 -23.02 -0.49
N LEU A 18 15.34 -22.49 -1.05
CA LEU A 18 16.63 -23.16 -1.07
C LEU A 18 17.23 -23.27 0.35
N TYR A 19 17.18 -22.21 1.15
CA TYR A 19 17.63 -22.23 2.55
C TYR A 19 16.81 -23.20 3.42
N GLU A 20 15.49 -23.29 3.23
CA GLU A 20 14.64 -24.23 3.95
C GLU A 20 14.99 -25.70 3.61
N ARG A 21 15.28 -26.00 2.34
CA ARG A 21 15.82 -27.30 1.91
C ARG A 21 17.22 -27.59 2.48
N ILE A 22 18.11 -26.59 2.52
CA ILE A 22 19.46 -26.75 3.09
C ILE A 22 19.41 -26.97 4.61
N LEU A 23 18.60 -26.21 5.33
CA LEU A 23 18.44 -26.34 6.80
C LEU A 23 17.81 -27.67 7.20
N ALA A 24 16.98 -28.28 6.34
CA ALA A 24 16.45 -29.62 6.56
C ALA A 24 17.48 -30.76 6.38
N LEU A 25 18.65 -30.47 5.79
CA LEU A 25 19.73 -31.43 5.52
C LEU A 25 20.90 -31.37 6.52
N VAL A 26 20.90 -30.39 7.45
CA VAL A 26 21.95 -30.26 8.48
C VAL A 26 21.55 -31.06 9.74
N PRO A 27 22.44 -31.91 10.29
CA PRO A 27 22.19 -32.59 11.56
C PRO A 27 21.88 -31.60 12.70
N VAL A 28 20.92 -31.96 13.56
CA VAL A 28 20.42 -31.06 14.61
C VAL A 28 21.53 -30.63 15.58
N ASP A 29 22.52 -31.48 15.82
CA ASP A 29 23.64 -31.23 16.72
C ASP A 29 24.63 -30.19 16.13
N ASP A 30 25.01 -30.34 14.86
CA ASP A 30 25.85 -29.36 14.14
C ASP A 30 25.14 -27.99 14.00
N LEU A 31 23.83 -28.02 13.77
CA LEU A 31 23.01 -26.82 13.75
C LEU A 31 22.96 -26.17 15.14
N HIS A 32 22.98 -26.95 16.23
CA HIS A 32 22.98 -26.44 17.60
C HIS A 32 24.29 -25.72 17.95
N ASP A 33 25.44 -26.33 17.60
CA ASP A 33 26.75 -25.73 17.86
C ASP A 33 26.99 -24.48 17.01
N SER A 34 26.55 -24.48 15.74
CA SER A 34 26.57 -23.28 14.90
C SER A 34 25.66 -22.16 15.44
N TYR A 35 24.44 -22.47 15.90
CA TYR A 35 23.53 -21.47 16.48
C TYR A 35 24.09 -20.89 17.78
N ASN A 36 24.70 -21.74 18.62
CA ASN A 36 25.33 -21.31 19.87
C ASN A 36 26.57 -20.44 19.61
N GLY A 37 27.35 -20.72 18.56
CA GLY A 37 28.46 -19.86 18.12
C GLY A 37 28.00 -18.46 17.75
N VAL A 38 27.04 -18.34 16.83
CA VAL A 38 26.49 -17.04 16.38
C VAL A 38 25.81 -16.29 17.53
N LEU A 39 25.01 -16.97 18.37
CA LEU A 39 24.43 -16.36 19.57
C LEU A 39 25.49 -15.86 20.55
N HIS A 40 26.61 -16.58 20.71
CA HIS A 40 27.69 -16.15 21.60
C HIS A 40 28.46 -14.95 21.02
N GLU A 41 28.63 -14.88 19.70
CA GLU A 41 29.27 -13.78 19.01
C GLU A 41 28.41 -12.50 19.06
N GLU A 42 27.12 -12.61 18.76
CA GLU A 42 26.11 -11.55 18.90
C GLU A 42 25.95 -11.08 20.37
N LEU A 43 25.89 -12.01 21.33
CA LEU A 43 25.89 -11.64 22.76
C LEU A 43 27.19 -10.93 23.16
N SER A 44 28.35 -11.28 22.56
CA SER A 44 29.60 -10.56 22.81
C SER A 44 29.61 -9.16 22.17
N SER A 45 28.96 -9.01 21.01
CA SER A 45 28.77 -7.74 20.30
C SER A 45 27.87 -6.80 21.10
N ILE A 46 26.72 -7.31 21.55
CA ILE A 46 25.80 -6.60 22.46
C ILE A 46 26.51 -6.23 23.76
N ASN A 47 27.27 -7.14 24.37
CA ASN A 47 27.98 -6.84 25.63
C ASN A 47 29.08 -5.78 25.42
N ARG A 48 29.74 -5.73 24.25
CA ARG A 48 30.65 -4.64 23.86
C ARG A 48 29.92 -3.31 23.73
N ALA A 49 28.84 -3.27 22.94
CA ALA A 49 28.03 -2.07 22.76
C ALA A 49 27.46 -1.54 24.10
N VAL A 50 27.07 -2.42 25.02
CA VAL A 50 26.60 -2.06 26.37
C VAL A 50 27.73 -1.49 27.24
N ASN A 51 28.96 -1.99 27.10
CA ASN A 51 30.13 -1.42 27.77
C ASN A 51 30.51 -0.05 27.18
N ASP A 52 30.46 0.12 25.85
CA ASP A 52 30.74 1.40 25.19
C ASP A 52 29.70 2.47 25.56
N VAL A 53 28.42 2.09 25.62
CA VAL A 53 27.33 2.94 26.11
C VAL A 53 27.52 3.28 27.59
N SER A 54 27.96 2.32 28.42
CA SER A 54 28.29 2.59 29.84
C SER A 54 29.47 3.53 30.00
N ALA A 55 30.49 3.46 29.13
CA ALA A 55 31.63 4.36 29.12
C ALA A 55 31.26 5.77 28.63
N ALA A 56 30.36 5.88 27.64
CA ALA A 56 29.80 7.16 27.21
C ALA A 56 28.98 7.83 28.32
N PHE A 57 28.22 7.05 29.10
CA PHE A 57 27.48 7.57 30.24
C PHE A 57 28.38 7.96 31.44
N ALA A 58 29.50 7.28 31.67
CA ALA A 58 30.48 7.71 32.68
C ALA A 58 31.04 9.10 32.37
N LYS A 59 31.32 9.41 31.09
CA LYS A 59 31.71 10.76 30.66
C LYS A 59 30.59 11.80 30.81
N LEU A 60 29.32 11.39 30.68
CA LEU A 60 28.19 12.27 30.93
C LEU A 60 28.07 12.62 32.43
N GLU A 61 28.41 11.68 33.32
CA GLU A 61 28.45 11.89 34.77
C GLU A 61 29.60 12.84 35.18
N GLU A 62 30.79 12.74 34.55
CA GLU A 62 31.87 13.75 34.69
C GLU A 62 31.43 15.16 34.24
N VAL A 63 30.73 15.26 33.10
CA VAL A 63 30.21 16.55 32.60
C VAL A 63 29.16 17.13 33.55
N HIS A 64 28.29 16.30 34.13
CA HIS A 64 27.33 16.74 35.15
C HIS A 64 28.02 17.24 36.43
N GLU A 65 29.07 16.55 36.90
CA GLU A 65 29.84 16.99 38.07
C GLU A 65 30.57 18.32 37.81
N ALA A 66 31.11 18.51 36.60
CA ALA A 66 31.70 19.78 36.18
C ALA A 66 30.67 20.92 36.12
N VAL A 67 29.46 20.65 35.60
CA VAL A 67 28.36 21.64 35.55
C VAL A 67 27.86 22.02 36.95
N ASN A 68 27.76 21.08 37.89
CA ASN A 68 27.39 21.41 39.28
C ASN A 68 28.49 22.18 40.03
N LYS A 69 29.77 21.93 39.73
CA LYS A 69 30.88 22.76 40.25
C LYS A 69 30.83 24.19 39.72
N LEU A 70 30.36 24.39 38.49
CA LEU A 70 30.15 25.72 37.90
C LEU A 70 28.88 26.43 38.43
N SER A 71 27.78 25.71 38.67
CA SER A 71 26.52 26.33 39.12
C SER A 71 26.59 26.93 40.54
N ASN A 72 27.47 26.41 41.40
CA ASN A 72 27.72 26.97 42.73
C ASN A 72 28.48 28.32 42.70
N GLY A 73 28.95 28.77 41.53
CA GLY A 73 29.77 29.98 41.37
C GLY A 73 29.05 31.22 40.82
N SER A 74 27.82 31.12 40.30
CA SER A 74 27.14 32.27 39.67
C SER A 74 25.65 32.37 40.00
N THR A 75 25.23 33.51 40.54
CA THR A 75 23.84 33.86 40.81
C THR A 75 23.06 34.12 39.52
N GLY A 76 22.23 33.15 39.10
CA GLY A 76 21.33 33.33 37.97
C GLY A 76 20.30 32.20 37.82
N THR A 77 19.01 32.55 37.76
CA THR A 77 17.84 31.65 37.79
C THR A 77 17.68 30.74 36.55
N ARG A 78 18.74 30.49 35.79
CA ARG A 78 18.72 29.77 34.50
C ARG A 78 19.32 28.36 34.56
N SER A 79 19.87 27.92 35.69
CA SER A 79 20.45 26.58 35.85
C SER A 79 19.42 25.51 36.26
N VAL A 80 18.37 25.87 37.02
CA VAL A 80 17.47 24.91 37.69
C VAL A 80 16.84 23.91 36.71
N THR A 81 16.29 24.38 35.59
CA THR A 81 15.63 23.53 34.58
C THR A 81 16.60 22.59 33.86
N LEU A 82 17.87 22.99 33.68
CA LEU A 82 18.90 22.14 33.08
C LEU A 82 19.35 21.06 34.08
N THR A 83 19.58 21.43 35.34
CA THR A 83 19.92 20.49 36.41
C THR A 83 18.79 19.48 36.66
N GLU A 84 17.53 19.92 36.59
CA GLU A 84 16.34 19.07 36.71
C GLU A 84 16.25 18.07 35.54
N ALA A 85 16.38 18.54 34.29
CA ALA A 85 16.40 17.67 33.12
C ALA A 85 17.59 16.66 33.13
N MET A 86 18.77 17.08 33.59
CA MET A 86 19.93 16.18 33.77
C MET A 86 19.68 15.15 34.89
N ASN A 87 19.04 15.53 35.99
CA ASN A 87 18.63 14.61 37.06
C ASN A 87 17.59 13.59 36.59
N SER A 88 16.57 14.02 35.84
CA SER A 88 15.60 13.09 35.22
C SER A 88 16.28 12.12 34.25
N THR A 89 17.25 12.60 33.47
CA THR A 89 18.03 11.78 32.53
C THR A 89 18.88 10.74 33.27
N MET A 90 19.57 11.13 34.36
CA MET A 90 20.29 10.18 35.22
C MET A 90 19.39 9.17 35.93
N GLN A 91 18.17 9.55 36.31
CA GLN A 91 17.20 8.62 36.88
C GLN A 91 16.77 7.56 35.84
N LEU A 92 16.49 7.99 34.61
CA LEU A 92 16.19 7.10 33.48
C LEU A 92 17.38 6.15 33.18
N GLN A 93 18.60 6.67 33.22
CA GLN A 93 19.85 5.91 33.03
C GLN A 93 20.02 4.80 34.08
N ARG A 94 19.75 5.11 35.36
CA ARG A 94 19.82 4.11 36.46
C ARG A 94 18.75 3.03 36.33
N GLU A 95 17.53 3.39 35.92
CA GLU A 95 16.49 2.39 35.59
C GLU A 95 16.89 1.49 34.43
N LEU A 96 17.42 2.08 33.35
CA LEU A 96 17.82 1.34 32.15
C LEU A 96 18.94 0.35 32.46
N LYS A 97 19.98 0.79 33.20
CA LYS A 97 21.08 -0.09 33.66
C LYS A 97 20.56 -1.23 34.52
N LYS A 98 19.67 -0.95 35.49
CA LYS A 98 19.08 -1.95 36.39
C LYS A 98 18.21 -2.97 35.65
N LYS A 99 17.42 -2.54 34.65
CA LYS A 99 16.65 -3.44 33.79
C LYS A 99 17.57 -4.32 32.93
N LEU A 100 18.63 -3.74 32.37
CA LEU A 100 19.59 -4.46 31.51
C LEU A 100 20.38 -5.52 32.29
N GLU A 101 20.90 -5.18 33.48
CA GLU A 101 21.56 -6.13 34.39
C GLU A 101 20.61 -7.24 34.83
N SER A 102 19.34 -6.93 35.10
CA SER A 102 18.29 -7.92 35.41
C SER A 102 18.04 -8.88 34.25
N THR A 103 17.98 -8.38 33.02
CA THR A 103 17.82 -9.20 31.81
C THR A 103 19.03 -10.11 31.60
N ILE A 104 20.25 -9.58 31.69
CA ILE A 104 21.50 -10.35 31.55
C ILE A 104 21.59 -11.45 32.62
N ALA A 105 21.31 -11.12 33.88
CA ALA A 105 21.31 -12.08 34.98
C ALA A 105 20.25 -13.20 34.76
N THR A 106 19.09 -12.86 34.22
CA THR A 106 18.02 -13.83 33.89
C THR A 106 18.47 -14.79 32.79
N MET A 107 19.07 -14.28 31.70
CA MET A 107 19.60 -15.09 30.59
C MET A 107 20.73 -16.02 31.05
N THR A 108 21.66 -15.51 31.87
CA THR A 108 22.78 -16.30 32.42
C THR A 108 22.27 -17.45 33.31
N LYS A 109 21.19 -17.22 34.08
CA LYS A 109 20.54 -18.23 34.93
C LYS A 109 19.83 -19.33 34.12
N PHE A 110 19.38 -19.03 32.91
CA PHE A 110 18.86 -20.04 31.97
C PHE A 110 19.97 -20.95 31.42
N CYS A 111 21.12 -20.39 30.99
CA CYS A 111 22.28 -21.19 30.57
C CYS A 111 22.83 -22.09 31.70
N GLY A 112 22.92 -21.58 32.93
CA GLY A 112 23.45 -22.33 34.07
C GLY A 112 22.61 -23.55 34.49
N LYS A 113 21.29 -23.51 34.30
CA LYS A 113 20.41 -24.65 34.58
C LYS A 113 20.59 -25.80 33.58
N ARG A 114 20.85 -25.49 32.30
CA ARG A 114 20.96 -26.48 31.21
C ARG A 114 22.22 -27.36 31.38
N LYS A 115 23.37 -26.76 31.65
CA LYS A 115 24.64 -27.50 31.95
C LYS A 115 24.56 -28.44 33.16
N ARG A 116 23.61 -28.25 34.09
CA ARG A 116 23.38 -29.15 35.23
C ARG A 116 22.55 -30.39 34.86
N ALA A 117 21.67 -30.31 33.87
CA ALA A 117 20.95 -31.47 33.33
C ALA A 117 21.89 -32.36 32.50
N GLU A 118 22.70 -31.74 31.66
CA GLU A 118 23.68 -32.37 30.75
C GLU A 118 24.73 -33.21 31.52
N LYS A 119 25.26 -32.67 32.62
CA LYS A 119 26.25 -33.37 33.47
C LYS A 119 25.68 -34.58 34.23
N ASN A 120 24.36 -34.69 34.37
CA ASN A 120 23.70 -35.85 34.96
C ASN A 120 23.38 -36.94 33.92
N ALA A 121 23.16 -36.58 32.66
CA ALA A 121 22.96 -37.54 31.57
C ALA A 121 24.27 -38.29 31.23
N ASN A 122 25.40 -37.57 31.20
CA ASN A 122 26.69 -38.11 30.74
C ASN A 122 27.45 -38.95 31.81
N ARG A 123 26.73 -39.59 32.73
CA ARG A 123 27.31 -40.48 33.78
C ARG A 123 27.11 -41.97 33.47
N ASN A 124 26.27 -42.30 32.48
CA ASN A 124 25.90 -43.66 32.09
C ASN A 124 26.28 -43.93 30.61
N GLY A 125 27.57 -44.15 30.33
CA GLY A 125 28.09 -44.51 29.00
C GLY A 125 29.58 -44.88 29.06
N PRO A 126 30.09 -45.85 28.27
CA PRO A 126 31.39 -46.47 28.50
C PRO A 126 32.60 -45.66 27.98
N LYS A 127 33.76 -45.88 28.60
CA LYS A 127 35.05 -45.24 28.29
C LYS A 127 35.71 -45.83 27.04
N ALA A 128 36.36 -44.99 26.24
CA ALA A 128 37.39 -45.37 25.28
C ALA A 128 38.59 -44.39 25.34
N ALA A 129 39.74 -44.76 24.76
CA ALA A 129 41.06 -44.30 25.19
C ALA A 129 41.61 -43.01 24.54
N LYS A 130 42.61 -42.41 25.20
CA LYS A 130 43.51 -41.37 24.68
C LYS A 130 44.62 -41.96 23.80
N ALA A 131 45.16 -41.15 22.89
CA ALA A 131 46.57 -41.16 22.51
C ALA A 131 47.05 -39.71 22.23
N GLU A 132 48.31 -39.40 22.56
CA GLU A 132 48.97 -38.10 22.38
C GLU A 132 49.90 -38.09 21.15
N ILE A 133 50.46 -36.92 20.76
CA ILE A 133 51.93 -36.65 20.75
C ILE A 133 52.27 -35.31 20.03
N LYS A 134 52.93 -34.38 20.77
CA LYS A 134 54.09 -33.46 20.46
C LYS A 134 54.23 -32.70 19.10
N SER A 135 55.00 -31.60 18.96
CA SER A 135 55.67 -30.62 19.85
C SER A 135 56.51 -29.60 19.03
N LYS A 136 56.67 -28.35 19.52
CA LYS A 136 57.77 -27.36 19.20
C LYS A 136 57.81 -26.79 17.76
N ASP A 137 58.16 -25.52 17.50
CA ASP A 137 59.28 -24.72 18.06
C ASP A 137 58.96 -23.23 18.35
N LEU A 138 59.94 -22.52 18.94
CA LEU A 138 59.95 -21.09 19.32
C LEU A 138 61.39 -20.54 19.16
N VAL A 139 61.58 -19.20 19.26
CA VAL A 139 62.85 -18.43 19.45
C VAL A 139 63.47 -17.88 18.13
N ARG A 140 63.92 -16.62 17.96
CA ARG A 140 63.89 -15.32 18.72
C ARG A 140 64.61 -14.22 17.88
N VAL A 141 64.56 -12.95 18.32
CA VAL A 141 65.61 -11.87 18.25
C VAL A 141 65.18 -10.54 17.58
N THR A 142 65.74 -9.43 18.07
CA THR A 142 65.48 -8.00 17.73
C THR A 142 66.84 -7.30 17.38
N ARG A 143 67.03 -5.99 17.10
CA ARG A 143 66.37 -4.75 17.59
C ARG A 143 66.89 -3.51 16.81
N HIS A 144 66.12 -2.41 16.80
CA HIS A 144 66.51 -0.99 16.55
C HIS A 144 67.26 -0.58 15.25
N GLU A 145 66.82 0.54 14.64
CA GLU A 145 67.49 1.86 14.78
C GLU A 145 66.59 3.04 14.36
N GLU A 146 66.92 4.26 14.79
CA GLU A 146 66.25 5.53 14.45
C GLU A 146 67.10 6.38 13.49
N LYS A 147 66.47 7.21 12.64
CA LYS A 147 66.99 8.57 12.34
C LYS A 147 65.97 9.50 11.68
N LYS A 148 65.99 10.78 12.09
CA LYS A 148 65.37 11.96 11.43
C LYS A 148 66.39 12.67 10.54
N THR A 149 65.93 13.42 9.53
CA THR A 149 66.21 14.87 9.33
C THR A 149 65.45 15.48 8.13
N ASN A 150 64.91 16.70 8.30
CA ASN A 150 64.79 17.92 7.45
C ASN A 150 64.73 17.82 5.90
N GLY A 151 64.11 18.74 5.11
CA GLY A 151 63.37 20.00 5.36
C GLY A 151 63.34 20.88 4.07
N GLU A 152 62.32 21.76 3.91
CA GLU A 152 62.14 22.83 2.87
C GLU A 152 62.14 22.39 1.36
N GLU A 153 61.62 23.12 0.33
CA GLU A 153 61.14 24.52 0.16
C GLU A 153 60.02 24.66 -0.94
N ALA A 154 59.76 25.85 -1.51
CA ALA A 154 58.46 26.32 -2.09
C ALA A 154 58.21 26.30 -3.63
N GLU A 155 56.91 26.35 -4.02
CA GLU A 155 56.17 27.08 -5.12
C GLU A 155 56.84 27.65 -6.43
N PRO A 156 56.08 28.11 -7.48
CA PRO A 156 54.90 27.56 -8.21
C PRO A 156 54.97 27.81 -9.77
N LYS A 157 53.82 27.71 -10.50
CA LYS A 157 53.38 28.46 -11.74
C LYS A 157 53.03 27.69 -13.05
N THR A 158 51.85 28.07 -13.59
CA THR A 158 51.39 28.38 -14.99
C THR A 158 51.52 27.32 -16.11
N GLU A 159 50.46 26.89 -16.82
CA GLU A 159 49.43 27.60 -17.64
C GLU A 159 49.87 27.75 -19.11
N ASP A 160 49.15 27.11 -20.05
CA ASP A 160 48.82 27.61 -21.40
C ASP A 160 47.97 26.59 -22.22
N ASP A 161 47.17 27.12 -23.15
CA ASP A 161 46.06 26.47 -23.84
C ASP A 161 46.42 25.62 -25.09
N PHE A 162 45.49 24.74 -25.50
CA PHE A 162 45.20 24.57 -26.92
C PHE A 162 43.72 24.24 -27.17
N GLU A 163 43.00 25.20 -27.74
CA GLU A 163 41.57 25.09 -28.08
C GLU A 163 41.39 24.46 -29.48
N MET A 164 40.38 23.59 -29.66
CA MET A 164 39.83 23.32 -30.99
C MET A 164 38.33 23.01 -30.93
N SER A 165 37.53 24.03 -31.26
CA SER A 165 36.11 23.99 -31.65
C SER A 165 35.83 22.94 -32.74
N SER A 166 34.63 22.36 -32.92
CA SER A 166 33.31 22.54 -32.28
C SER A 166 32.31 21.50 -32.81
N VAL A 167 31.34 21.05 -32.01
CA VAL A 167 29.88 21.11 -32.32
C VAL A 167 29.11 21.17 -30.98
N SER A 168 28.51 22.32 -30.67
CA SER A 168 27.52 22.51 -29.60
C SER A 168 26.29 23.20 -30.20
N SER A 169 25.08 22.73 -29.86
CA SER A 169 23.86 23.56 -29.98
C SER A 169 22.76 23.10 -29.00
N GLY A 170 23.11 22.88 -27.74
CA GLY A 170 22.14 22.46 -26.71
C GLY A 170 22.55 22.67 -25.25
N GLY A 171 23.83 22.45 -24.90
CA GLY A 171 24.29 22.52 -23.52
C GLY A 171 24.28 23.93 -22.91
N ASP A 172 24.62 24.94 -23.69
CA ASP A 172 24.98 26.27 -23.16
C ASP A 172 23.77 27.10 -22.69
N LYS A 173 22.56 26.83 -23.22
CA LYS A 173 21.31 27.43 -22.69
C LYS A 173 20.90 26.87 -21.32
N ALA A 174 21.23 25.61 -21.01
CA ALA A 174 20.85 25.00 -19.73
C ALA A 174 21.68 25.54 -18.56
N ARG A 175 23.00 25.72 -18.76
CA ARG A 175 23.94 26.23 -17.74
C ARG A 175 23.61 27.64 -17.24
N ASN A 176 23.13 28.52 -18.12
CA ASN A 176 22.85 29.92 -17.79
C ASN A 176 21.40 30.18 -17.34
N SER A 177 20.61 29.14 -17.06
CA SER A 177 19.22 29.31 -16.60
C SER A 177 19.14 29.81 -15.14
N PRO A 178 18.08 30.55 -14.74
CA PRO A 178 17.86 30.97 -13.35
C PRO A 178 17.72 29.80 -12.36
N TRP A 179 17.33 28.62 -12.87
CA TRP A 179 17.25 27.38 -12.11
C TRP A 179 18.62 26.86 -11.68
N VAL A 180 19.60 26.90 -12.58
CA VAL A 180 20.97 26.39 -12.36
C VAL A 180 21.86 27.43 -11.68
N SER A 181 21.88 28.67 -12.17
CA SER A 181 22.74 29.75 -11.65
C SER A 181 22.42 30.14 -10.20
N GLY A 182 21.15 30.03 -9.78
CA GLY A 182 20.73 30.31 -8.40
C GLY A 182 20.75 29.11 -7.44
N MET A 183 21.21 27.92 -7.87
CA MET A 183 21.19 26.73 -7.03
C MET A 183 22.45 26.59 -6.17
N THR A 184 22.25 26.50 -4.86
CA THR A 184 23.29 26.47 -3.82
C THR A 184 23.05 25.33 -2.83
N GLN A 185 24.06 25.00 -2.02
CA GLN A 185 23.93 24.00 -0.95
C GLN A 185 22.88 24.36 0.12
N ALA A 186 22.47 25.63 0.23
CA ALA A 186 21.40 26.03 1.14
C ALA A 186 20.00 25.75 0.57
N ASN A 187 19.79 25.99 -0.73
CA ASN A 187 18.45 26.00 -1.37
C ASN A 187 18.17 24.82 -2.33
N CYS A 188 19.15 23.92 -2.54
CA CYS A 188 19.02 22.80 -3.49
C CYS A 188 17.72 22.00 -3.31
N LEU A 189 17.42 21.53 -2.10
CA LEU A 189 16.23 20.69 -1.86
C LEU A 189 14.91 21.41 -2.17
N GLU A 190 14.82 22.71 -1.85
CA GLU A 190 13.61 23.50 -2.12
C GLU A 190 13.44 23.77 -3.62
N ARG A 191 14.53 24.05 -4.34
CA ARG A 191 14.50 24.17 -5.81
C ARG A 191 14.08 22.87 -6.50
N LEU A 192 14.54 21.72 -5.99
CA LEU A 192 14.09 20.41 -6.46
C LEU A 192 12.58 20.19 -6.22
N ARG A 193 12.04 20.72 -5.12
CA ARG A 193 10.60 20.69 -4.82
C ARG A 193 9.79 21.63 -5.71
N MET A 194 10.25 22.85 -5.96
CA MET A 194 9.58 23.79 -6.85
C MET A 194 9.48 23.24 -8.29
N MET A 195 10.56 22.64 -8.79
CA MET A 195 10.58 22.06 -10.15
C MET A 195 9.65 20.85 -10.35
N THR A 196 9.17 20.17 -9.29
CA THR A 196 8.12 19.15 -9.45
C THR A 196 6.76 19.72 -9.86
N GLN A 197 6.57 21.04 -9.78
CA GLN A 197 5.34 21.73 -10.18
C GLN A 197 5.34 22.14 -11.67
N LEU A 198 6.49 22.08 -12.36
CA LEU A 198 6.59 22.35 -13.80
C LEU A 198 6.05 21.18 -14.62
N SER A 199 5.55 21.45 -15.84
CA SER A 199 5.17 20.38 -16.77
C SER A 199 6.38 19.55 -17.23
N VAL A 200 6.14 18.34 -17.72
CA VAL A 200 7.21 17.41 -18.15
C VAL A 200 8.10 18.03 -19.24
N GLY A 201 7.49 18.69 -20.24
CA GLY A 201 8.21 19.35 -21.32
C GLY A 201 9.04 20.56 -20.87
N GLU A 202 8.50 21.39 -19.97
CA GLU A 202 9.25 22.51 -19.39
C GLU A 202 10.42 22.01 -18.52
N ARG A 203 10.22 20.94 -17.76
CA ARG A 203 11.24 20.37 -16.88
C ARG A 203 12.41 19.76 -17.66
N SER A 204 12.13 19.05 -18.76
CA SER A 204 13.15 18.48 -19.66
C SER A 204 14.15 19.53 -20.14
N ASN A 205 13.67 20.73 -20.53
CA ASN A 205 14.52 21.83 -21.02
C ASN A 205 15.59 22.31 -20.02
N TYR A 206 15.38 22.13 -18.71
CA TYR A 206 16.34 22.53 -17.66
C TYR A 206 17.06 21.34 -17.02
N LEU A 207 16.65 20.12 -17.35
CA LEU A 207 17.01 18.91 -16.62
C LEU A 207 18.52 18.65 -16.59
N SER A 208 19.20 18.70 -17.73
CA SER A 208 20.64 18.36 -17.80
C SER A 208 21.51 19.32 -16.99
N GLY A 209 21.19 20.62 -17.03
CA GLY A 209 21.89 21.65 -16.25
C GLY A 209 21.65 21.50 -14.75
N VAL A 210 20.40 21.23 -14.34
CA VAL A 210 20.06 21.05 -12.91
C VAL A 210 20.64 19.75 -12.37
N VAL A 211 20.51 18.63 -13.09
CA VAL A 211 21.07 17.33 -12.70
C VAL A 211 22.59 17.40 -12.57
N GLY A 212 23.30 18.04 -13.52
CA GLY A 212 24.74 18.28 -13.40
C GLY A 212 25.10 19.10 -12.16
N LYS A 213 24.33 20.16 -11.87
CA LYS A 213 24.54 20.97 -10.65
C LYS A 213 24.20 20.21 -9.36
N VAL A 214 23.31 19.21 -9.40
CA VAL A 214 23.08 18.30 -8.27
C VAL A 214 24.29 17.38 -8.08
N THR A 215 24.91 16.87 -9.15
CA THR A 215 26.15 16.07 -9.07
C THR A 215 27.25 16.82 -8.32
N ASP A 216 27.45 18.11 -8.58
CA ASP A 216 28.44 18.95 -7.90
C ASP A 216 28.19 19.06 -6.37
N ILE A 217 26.92 19.17 -5.96
CA ILE A 217 26.55 19.57 -4.59
C ILE A 217 26.33 18.35 -3.67
N VAL A 218 25.81 17.23 -4.20
CA VAL A 218 25.50 16.02 -3.40
C VAL A 218 26.68 15.48 -2.57
N PRO A 219 27.93 15.41 -3.07
CA PRO A 219 29.07 14.90 -2.31
C PRO A 219 29.36 15.66 -1.01
N VAL A 220 28.91 16.92 -0.89
CA VAL A 220 29.23 17.83 0.21
C VAL A 220 28.18 17.78 1.35
N TYR A 221 27.10 17.00 1.21
CA TYR A 221 26.05 16.88 2.23
C TYR A 221 26.24 15.70 3.21
N LYS A 222 25.67 15.85 4.42
CA LYS A 222 25.43 14.70 5.33
C LYS A 222 24.41 13.73 4.72
N GLU A 223 24.59 12.42 4.97
CA GLU A 223 23.81 11.31 4.38
C GLU A 223 22.28 11.54 4.34
N THR A 224 21.69 12.07 5.41
CA THR A 224 20.24 12.31 5.49
C THR A 224 19.73 13.33 4.47
N LYS A 225 20.51 14.35 4.12
CA LYS A 225 20.15 15.32 3.06
C LYS A 225 20.43 14.77 1.66
N GLN A 226 21.49 13.97 1.50
CA GLN A 226 21.76 13.26 0.24
C GLN A 226 20.60 12.35 -0.16
N ILE A 227 20.04 11.59 0.79
CA ILE A 227 18.89 10.70 0.56
C ILE A 227 17.67 11.49 0.08
N SER A 228 17.37 12.64 0.68
CA SER A 228 16.22 13.47 0.27
C SER A 228 16.41 14.07 -1.13
N ILE A 229 17.61 14.54 -1.48
CA ILE A 229 17.92 15.04 -2.83
C ILE A 229 17.78 13.91 -3.87
N LEU A 230 18.33 12.73 -3.58
CA LEU A 230 18.28 11.58 -4.49
C LEU A 230 16.84 11.09 -4.74
N LYS A 231 15.94 11.21 -3.75
CA LYS A 231 14.50 10.94 -3.93
C LYS A 231 13.86 11.84 -4.98
N TYR A 232 14.17 13.14 -5.00
CA TYR A 232 13.63 14.06 -6.01
C TYR A 232 14.18 13.78 -7.41
N VAL A 233 15.48 13.49 -7.55
CA VAL A 233 16.07 13.10 -8.84
C VAL A 233 15.43 11.80 -9.37
N LEU A 234 15.17 10.82 -8.50
CA LEU A 234 14.45 9.58 -8.86
C LEU A 234 12.98 9.82 -9.23
N LEU A 235 12.30 10.72 -8.52
CA LEU A 235 10.93 11.14 -8.85
C LEU A 235 10.86 11.80 -10.23
N TRP A 236 11.85 12.62 -10.59
CA TRP A 236 11.93 13.25 -11.92
C TRP A 236 12.22 12.25 -13.03
N ALA A 237 13.13 11.29 -12.81
CA ALA A 237 13.40 10.22 -13.75
C ALA A 237 12.13 9.38 -14.06
N ASN A 238 11.25 9.22 -13.06
CA ASN A 238 9.95 8.56 -13.22
C ASN A 238 8.94 9.44 -13.97
N LEU A 239 8.86 10.74 -13.64
CA LEU A 239 7.94 11.68 -14.29
C LEU A 239 8.32 12.04 -15.74
N ASN A 240 9.57 11.86 -16.14
CA ASN A 240 10.06 12.08 -17.50
C ASN A 240 10.16 10.77 -18.32
N ALA A 241 9.65 9.64 -17.82
CA ALA A 241 9.73 8.32 -18.44
C ALA A 241 8.91 8.25 -19.76
N GLY A 242 9.51 8.72 -20.84
CA GLY A 242 8.90 8.85 -22.17
C GLY A 242 9.66 9.76 -23.14
N HIS A 243 10.58 10.60 -22.65
CA HIS A 243 11.36 11.53 -23.48
C HIS A 243 12.80 11.02 -23.71
N PRO A 244 13.17 10.59 -24.94
CA PRO A 244 14.47 9.95 -25.21
C PRO A 244 15.70 10.84 -24.96
N GLY A 245 15.57 12.17 -25.06
CA GLY A 245 16.68 13.11 -24.87
C GLY A 245 17.18 13.22 -23.42
N ASP A 246 16.34 12.90 -22.44
CA ASP A 246 16.64 13.10 -21.01
C ASP A 246 17.55 11.99 -20.43
N PHE A 247 17.63 10.81 -21.08
CA PHE A 247 18.34 9.64 -20.55
C PHE A 247 19.85 9.87 -20.36
N ALA A 248 20.48 10.66 -21.24
CA ALA A 248 21.92 10.93 -21.16
C ALA A 248 22.31 11.69 -19.88
N ALA A 249 21.45 12.58 -19.40
CA ALA A 249 21.69 13.33 -18.16
C ALA A 249 21.66 12.41 -16.92
N TYR A 250 20.70 11.48 -16.87
CA TYR A 250 20.60 10.50 -15.78
C TYR A 250 21.69 9.42 -15.83
N ASP A 251 22.14 9.01 -17.00
CA ASP A 251 23.26 8.07 -17.15
C ASP A 251 24.60 8.70 -16.71
N CYS A 252 24.84 9.98 -17.04
CA CYS A 252 26.00 10.72 -16.53
C CYS A 252 25.95 10.83 -15.00
N PHE A 253 24.83 11.33 -14.45
CA PHE A 253 24.60 11.42 -13.00
C PHE A 253 24.81 10.09 -12.27
N SER A 254 24.32 8.99 -12.87
CA SER A 254 24.52 7.62 -12.38
C SER A 254 26.00 7.25 -12.25
N LYS A 255 26.80 7.52 -13.29
CA LYS A 255 28.24 7.21 -13.32
C LYS A 255 29.02 8.05 -12.32
N ASP A 256 28.74 9.35 -12.25
CA ASP A 256 29.43 10.27 -11.34
C ASP A 256 29.11 9.93 -9.87
N MET A 257 27.83 9.66 -9.57
CA MET A 257 27.42 9.20 -8.24
C MET A 257 28.00 7.83 -7.87
N ALA A 258 28.22 6.93 -8.84
CA ALA A 258 28.88 5.65 -8.56
C ALA A 258 30.34 5.83 -8.10
N ALA A 259 31.07 6.83 -8.61
CA ALA A 259 32.41 7.16 -8.13
C ALA A 259 32.39 7.63 -6.66
N VAL A 260 31.46 8.54 -6.32
CA VAL A 260 31.26 9.07 -4.95
C VAL A 260 30.86 7.94 -3.98
N ILE A 261 29.95 7.05 -4.40
CA ILE A 261 29.49 5.88 -3.63
C ILE A 261 30.65 4.91 -3.33
N ASN A 262 31.60 4.77 -4.25
CA ASN A 262 32.68 3.80 -4.11
C ASN A 262 33.80 4.24 -3.14
N GLN A 263 33.95 5.54 -2.89
CA GLN A 263 34.98 6.14 -2.03
C GLN A 263 34.55 6.32 -0.55
N GLY A 264 33.29 6.05 -0.20
CA GLY A 264 32.77 6.19 1.17
C GLY A 264 33.26 5.12 2.16
N PRO A 265 33.29 5.41 3.48
CA PRO A 265 33.72 4.46 4.52
C PRO A 265 32.80 3.23 4.60
N GLN A 266 33.31 2.06 5.00
CA GLN A 266 32.55 0.81 5.04
C GLN A 266 31.59 0.71 6.24
N ASN A 267 30.51 1.49 6.19
CA ASN A 267 29.45 1.51 7.19
C ASN A 267 28.14 1.00 6.56
N GLY A 268 27.14 0.62 7.38
CA GLY A 268 25.87 0.05 6.89
C GLY A 268 25.10 0.92 5.89
N GLY A 269 25.21 2.25 6.00
CA GLY A 269 24.63 3.19 5.02
C GLY A 269 25.30 3.11 3.64
N THR A 270 26.61 2.92 3.60
CA THR A 270 27.42 2.85 2.37
C THR A 270 27.18 1.55 1.59
N VAL A 271 26.85 0.45 2.28
CA VAL A 271 26.42 -0.80 1.65
C VAL A 271 25.06 -0.63 0.97
N ALA A 272 24.13 0.13 1.59
CA ALA A 272 22.85 0.50 0.97
C ALA A 272 22.99 1.52 -0.18
N LEU A 273 24.08 2.30 -0.22
CA LEU A 273 24.45 3.14 -1.36
C LEU A 273 25.05 2.30 -2.50
N ARG A 274 25.97 1.36 -2.22
CA ARG A 274 26.53 0.45 -3.23
C ARG A 274 25.47 -0.42 -3.92
N SER A 275 24.51 -0.97 -3.17
CA SER A 275 23.40 -1.72 -3.78
C SER A 275 22.53 -0.85 -4.71
N ARG A 276 22.49 0.48 -4.48
CA ARG A 276 21.81 1.47 -5.33
C ARG A 276 22.67 1.99 -6.51
N GLY A 277 23.99 1.85 -6.47
CA GLY A 277 24.86 2.09 -7.64
C GLY A 277 24.62 1.03 -8.73
N TYR A 278 24.58 -0.26 -8.35
CA TYR A 278 24.24 -1.35 -9.27
C TYR A 278 22.82 -1.23 -9.87
N VAL A 279 21.88 -0.62 -9.14
CA VAL A 279 20.53 -0.30 -9.65
C VAL A 279 20.58 0.63 -10.87
N ALA A 280 21.52 1.57 -10.92
CA ALA A 280 21.61 2.52 -12.03
C ALA A 280 22.23 1.88 -13.30
N VAL A 281 23.19 0.96 -13.14
CA VAL A 281 23.69 0.10 -14.23
C VAL A 281 22.59 -0.81 -14.79
N LEU A 282 21.69 -1.33 -13.94
CA LEU A 282 20.53 -2.12 -14.38
C LEU A 282 19.45 -1.29 -15.10
N LEU A 283 19.38 0.03 -14.85
CA LEU A 283 18.45 0.91 -15.58
C LEU A 283 18.89 1.15 -17.03
N SER A 284 20.17 1.01 -17.38
CA SER A 284 20.63 1.11 -18.78
C SER A 284 20.18 -0.08 -19.65
N TRP A 285 19.63 -1.14 -19.06
CA TRP A 285 19.11 -2.35 -19.76
C TRP A 285 17.60 -2.28 -20.07
N TRP A 286 17.00 -1.08 -19.98
CA TRP A 286 15.58 -0.80 -20.24
C TRP A 286 15.04 -1.16 -21.67
N PRO A 287 15.83 -1.33 -22.75
CA PRO A 287 15.28 -1.78 -24.05
C PRO A 287 14.59 -3.15 -24.04
N SER A 288 14.67 -3.89 -22.93
CA SER A 288 14.23 -5.29 -22.79
C SER A 288 12.70 -5.52 -22.90
N VAL A 289 11.86 -4.49 -22.86
CA VAL A 289 10.42 -4.63 -23.19
C VAL A 289 10.24 -4.98 -24.68
N THR A 290 11.12 -4.44 -25.54
CA THR A 290 11.20 -4.84 -26.95
C THR A 290 11.67 -6.28 -27.08
N ALA A 291 12.63 -6.72 -26.25
CA ALA A 291 13.10 -8.11 -26.21
C ALA A 291 12.02 -9.10 -25.73
N LEU A 292 11.18 -8.72 -24.77
CA LEU A 292 10.05 -9.56 -24.32
C LEU A 292 8.94 -9.64 -25.38
N LYS A 293 8.72 -8.56 -26.14
CA LYS A 293 7.85 -8.52 -27.32
C LYS A 293 8.43 -9.33 -28.49
N GLN A 294 9.76 -9.31 -28.67
CA GLN A 294 10.49 -10.18 -29.59
C GLN A 294 10.39 -11.64 -29.18
N CYS A 295 10.50 -11.97 -27.89
CA CYS A 295 10.36 -13.33 -27.37
C CYS A 295 8.92 -13.84 -27.53
N LEU A 296 7.90 -13.01 -27.30
CA LEU A 296 6.50 -13.37 -27.60
C LEU A 296 6.24 -13.53 -29.10
N ASN A 297 6.86 -12.70 -29.94
CA ASN A 297 6.74 -12.79 -31.40
C ASN A 297 7.51 -13.99 -31.97
N GLU A 298 8.67 -14.35 -31.41
CA GLU A 298 9.39 -15.60 -31.67
C GLU A 298 8.52 -16.81 -31.26
N PHE A 299 7.87 -16.76 -30.10
CA PHE A 299 6.96 -17.82 -29.65
C PHE A 299 5.73 -17.95 -30.56
N LYS A 300 5.16 -16.83 -31.03
CA LYS A 300 4.11 -16.82 -32.08
C LYS A 300 4.62 -17.31 -33.44
N ARG A 301 5.87 -17.02 -33.81
CA ARG A 301 6.50 -17.46 -35.07
C ARG A 301 6.77 -18.96 -35.05
N MET A 302 7.26 -19.50 -33.93
CA MET A 302 7.42 -20.93 -33.69
C MET A 302 6.09 -21.70 -33.62
N ALA A 303 5.01 -21.05 -33.20
CA ALA A 303 3.65 -21.62 -33.22
C ALA A 303 2.92 -21.48 -34.57
N GLY A 304 3.57 -20.88 -35.59
CA GLY A 304 2.89 -20.38 -36.79
C GLY A 304 3.44 -20.85 -38.14
N GLN A 305 4.38 -21.81 -38.20
CA GLN A 305 4.88 -22.36 -39.48
C GLN A 305 4.53 -23.84 -39.68
N GLU A 306 3.73 -24.05 -40.73
CA GLU A 306 3.52 -25.27 -41.53
C GLU A 306 2.88 -26.50 -40.87
N PHE A 307 1.54 -26.45 -40.84
CA PHE A 307 0.73 -27.58 -41.33
C PHE A 307 1.02 -27.78 -42.83
N VAL A 308 1.55 -28.94 -43.23
CA VAL A 308 1.49 -29.48 -44.59
C VAL A 308 1.23 -30.98 -44.51
N ASP A 309 0.41 -31.49 -45.42
CA ASP A 309 -0.09 -32.87 -45.42
C ASP A 309 1.00 -33.95 -45.42
N PHE A 310 0.74 -35.02 -44.65
CA PHE A 310 1.19 -36.36 -45.00
C PHE A 310 0.07 -37.38 -44.74
N SER A 311 -0.89 -37.41 -45.67
CA SER A 311 -1.78 -38.56 -45.85
C SER A 311 -1.06 -39.67 -46.61
N GLU A 312 -0.14 -40.38 -45.95
CA GLU A 312 0.38 -41.66 -46.45
C GLU A 312 0.82 -42.56 -45.27
N GLY A 313 0.23 -43.75 -45.17
CA GLY A 313 0.47 -44.67 -44.05
C GLY A 313 1.72 -45.51 -44.24
N PRO A 314 2.59 -45.68 -43.20
CA PRO A 314 3.79 -46.49 -43.32
C PRO A 314 3.48 -48.01 -43.33
N PRO A 315 4.31 -48.82 -44.00
CA PRO A 315 4.05 -50.25 -44.19
C PRO A 315 4.27 -51.09 -42.91
N LYS A 316 3.56 -52.22 -42.83
CA LYS A 316 3.67 -53.19 -41.73
C LYS A 316 5.07 -53.83 -41.67
N LEU A 317 5.89 -53.39 -40.72
CA LEU A 317 7.11 -54.09 -40.30
C LEU A 317 6.87 -54.86 -38.99
N ARG A 318 7.48 -56.04 -38.87
CA ARG A 318 7.30 -56.96 -37.73
C ARG A 318 7.90 -56.36 -36.44
N PRO A 319 7.27 -56.56 -35.27
CA PRO A 319 7.79 -56.02 -34.02
C PRO A 319 9.11 -56.70 -33.62
N SER A 320 10.11 -55.90 -33.30
CA SER A 320 11.37 -56.38 -32.70
C SER A 320 11.23 -56.51 -31.18
N THR A 321 12.11 -57.32 -30.57
CA THR A 321 12.01 -57.75 -29.16
C THR A 321 12.01 -56.60 -28.14
N SER A 322 12.45 -55.40 -28.52
CA SER A 322 12.46 -54.20 -27.67
C SER A 322 11.04 -53.66 -27.35
N GLN A 323 10.07 -53.81 -28.27
CA GLN A 323 8.69 -53.34 -28.02
C GLN A 323 7.98 -54.09 -26.89
N ARG A 324 8.42 -55.32 -26.57
CA ARG A 324 7.85 -56.10 -25.46
C ARG A 324 8.22 -55.54 -24.07
N ALA A 325 9.26 -54.71 -23.97
CA ALA A 325 9.63 -53.99 -22.74
C ALA A 325 8.87 -52.66 -22.56
N LEU A 326 8.41 -52.01 -23.64
CA LEU A 326 7.53 -50.83 -23.51
C LEU A 326 6.11 -51.25 -23.10
N ASN A 327 5.57 -52.34 -23.64
CA ASN A 327 4.20 -52.76 -23.32
C ASN A 327 4.02 -53.24 -21.86
N SER A 328 5.09 -53.57 -21.13
CA SER A 328 4.98 -53.80 -19.67
C SER A 328 4.84 -52.51 -18.87
N VAL A 329 5.16 -51.34 -19.45
CA VAL A 329 4.94 -50.03 -18.83
C VAL A 329 3.47 -49.62 -18.91
N ASP A 330 2.73 -50.00 -19.96
CA ASP A 330 1.28 -49.75 -20.04
C ASP A 330 0.47 -50.55 -19.00
N THR A 331 1.06 -51.61 -18.43
CA THR A 331 0.44 -52.39 -17.34
C THR A 331 0.55 -51.67 -15.97
N ILE A 332 1.27 -50.56 -15.88
CA ILE A 332 1.59 -49.83 -14.63
C ILE A 332 0.44 -48.92 -14.16
N MET A 333 -0.60 -48.71 -14.98
CA MET A 333 -1.62 -47.65 -14.77
C MET A 333 -3.04 -48.13 -14.39
N GLN A 334 -3.18 -49.01 -13.40
CA GLN A 334 -4.49 -49.25 -12.76
C GLN A 334 -4.98 -48.04 -11.95
N GLN A 335 -6.27 -47.73 -12.10
CA GLN A 335 -6.97 -46.62 -11.42
C GLN A 335 -7.13 -46.88 -9.91
N PRO A 336 -7.23 -45.83 -9.07
CA PRO A 336 -7.50 -45.98 -7.65
C PRO A 336 -8.89 -46.59 -7.40
N GLU A 337 -8.96 -47.56 -6.50
CA GLU A 337 -10.20 -48.23 -6.09
C GLU A 337 -11.15 -47.24 -5.42
N GLY A 338 -12.35 -47.07 -5.98
CA GLY A 338 -13.39 -46.21 -5.41
C GLY A 338 -14.67 -46.23 -6.23
N SER A 339 -15.80 -45.98 -5.57
CA SER A 339 -17.10 -45.92 -6.26
C SER A 339 -17.06 -44.87 -7.40
N PRO A 340 -17.80 -45.08 -8.50
CA PRO A 340 -17.86 -44.10 -9.59
C PRO A 340 -18.26 -42.70 -9.08
N LEU A 341 -19.19 -42.65 -8.12
CA LEU A 341 -19.61 -41.43 -7.43
C LEU A 341 -18.46 -40.73 -6.70
N ALA A 342 -17.66 -41.45 -5.91
CA ALA A 342 -16.51 -40.87 -5.20
C ALA A 342 -15.40 -40.38 -6.15
N ARG A 343 -15.23 -41.01 -7.32
CA ARG A 343 -14.34 -40.52 -8.38
C ARG A 343 -14.88 -39.24 -9.04
N PHE A 344 -16.18 -39.19 -9.33
CA PHE A 344 -16.84 -38.01 -9.88
C PHE A 344 -16.79 -36.81 -8.90
N ILE A 345 -17.10 -37.01 -7.61
CA ILE A 345 -17.04 -35.95 -6.60
C ILE A 345 -15.61 -35.40 -6.46
N ARG A 346 -14.59 -36.26 -6.40
CA ARG A 346 -13.19 -35.83 -6.36
C ARG A 346 -12.79 -35.02 -7.59
N LEU A 347 -13.29 -35.40 -8.78
CA LEU A 347 -13.06 -34.63 -10.00
C LEU A 347 -13.71 -33.23 -9.93
N VAL A 348 -15.00 -33.15 -9.62
CA VAL A 348 -15.72 -31.87 -9.55
C VAL A 348 -15.05 -30.94 -8.54
N HIS A 349 -14.62 -31.48 -7.39
CA HIS A 349 -13.85 -30.74 -6.39
C HIS A 349 -12.50 -30.23 -6.94
N ARG A 350 -11.70 -31.07 -7.61
CA ARG A 350 -10.44 -30.66 -8.25
C ARG A 350 -10.63 -29.56 -9.30
N LEU A 351 -11.70 -29.64 -10.10
CA LEU A 351 -12.04 -28.59 -11.08
C LEU A 351 -12.44 -27.28 -10.41
N ALA A 352 -13.19 -27.34 -9.30
CA ALA A 352 -13.52 -26.15 -8.50
C ALA A 352 -12.27 -25.51 -7.88
N VAL A 353 -11.31 -26.30 -7.38
CA VAL A 353 -10.03 -25.82 -6.85
C VAL A 353 -9.17 -25.18 -7.96
N PHE A 354 -9.20 -25.72 -9.18
CA PHE A 354 -8.55 -25.12 -10.34
C PHE A 354 -9.20 -23.78 -10.74
N ALA A 355 -10.53 -23.71 -10.79
CA ALA A 355 -11.26 -22.46 -11.02
C ALA A 355 -10.98 -21.41 -9.95
N LEU A 356 -10.87 -21.81 -8.67
CA LEU A 356 -10.48 -20.93 -7.56
C LEU A 356 -9.07 -20.34 -7.74
N ALA A 357 -8.13 -21.13 -8.27
CA ALA A 357 -6.79 -20.64 -8.54
C ALA A 357 -6.77 -19.61 -9.69
N ILE A 358 -7.68 -19.73 -10.67
CA ILE A 358 -7.89 -18.70 -11.70
C ILE A 358 -8.49 -17.43 -11.07
N LEU A 359 -9.50 -17.55 -10.21
CA LEU A 359 -10.08 -16.40 -9.50
C LEU A 359 -9.03 -15.66 -8.65
N TYR A 360 -8.12 -16.39 -7.98
CA TYR A 360 -7.00 -15.79 -7.25
C TYR A 360 -6.03 -15.01 -8.16
N VAL A 361 -5.78 -15.48 -9.38
CA VAL A 361 -5.02 -14.74 -10.40
C VAL A 361 -5.79 -13.48 -10.83
N GLU A 362 -7.09 -13.57 -11.08
CA GLU A 362 -7.95 -12.45 -11.46
C GLU A 362 -7.94 -11.33 -10.40
N ILE A 363 -8.14 -11.67 -9.13
CA ILE A 363 -8.03 -10.75 -7.98
C ILE A 363 -6.65 -10.07 -7.95
N SER A 364 -5.59 -10.86 -8.15
CA SER A 364 -4.20 -10.36 -8.15
C SER A 364 -3.92 -9.39 -9.32
N LEU A 365 -4.47 -9.68 -10.51
CA LEU A 365 -4.37 -8.83 -11.69
C LEU A 365 -5.22 -7.56 -11.58
N HIS A 366 -6.42 -7.64 -10.97
CA HIS A 366 -7.25 -6.47 -10.69
C HIS A 366 -6.56 -5.50 -9.73
N SER A 367 -5.91 -6.02 -8.68
CA SER A 367 -5.10 -5.20 -7.76
C SER A 367 -3.90 -4.56 -8.47
N PHE A 368 -3.14 -5.33 -9.26
CA PHE A 368 -2.03 -4.81 -10.07
C PHE A 368 -2.48 -3.72 -11.07
N SER A 369 -3.55 -3.96 -11.83
CA SER A 369 -4.10 -3.02 -12.80
C SER A 369 -4.55 -1.72 -12.11
N THR A 370 -5.28 -1.84 -11.00
CA THR A 370 -5.73 -0.70 -10.20
C THR A 370 -4.56 0.11 -9.63
N ALA A 371 -3.51 -0.56 -9.15
CA ALA A 371 -2.29 0.11 -8.68
C ALA A 371 -1.60 0.90 -9.81
N MET A 372 -1.51 0.34 -11.03
CA MET A 372 -0.93 1.04 -12.18
C MET A 372 -1.77 2.24 -12.62
N ILE A 373 -3.10 2.14 -12.64
CA ILE A 373 -4.02 3.26 -12.90
C ILE A 373 -3.78 4.40 -11.90
N ILE A 374 -3.55 4.07 -10.63
CA ILE A 374 -3.30 5.08 -9.59
C ILE A 374 -1.92 5.74 -9.73
N LEU A 375 -0.88 4.97 -10.04
CA LEU A 375 0.46 5.51 -10.29
C LEU A 375 0.53 6.42 -11.53
N HIS A 376 -0.36 6.23 -12.51
CA HIS A 376 -0.50 7.12 -13.67
C HIS A 376 -1.36 8.38 -13.39
N GLY A 377 -1.88 8.55 -12.16
CA GLY A 377 -2.62 9.74 -11.74
C GLY A 377 -4.09 9.81 -12.20
N SER A 378 -4.60 8.80 -12.90
CA SER A 378 -5.92 8.82 -13.52
C SER A 378 -7.03 8.27 -12.60
N VAL A 379 -7.29 8.94 -11.46
CA VAL A 379 -8.16 8.40 -10.39
C VAL A 379 -9.16 9.41 -9.80
N SER A 380 -9.54 10.44 -10.55
CA SER A 380 -10.69 11.27 -10.18
C SER A 380 -12.00 10.49 -10.38
N HIS A 381 -12.80 10.30 -9.33
CA HIS A 381 -14.10 9.63 -9.41
C HIS A 381 -15.23 10.60 -9.04
N ASN A 382 -16.26 10.69 -9.88
CA ASN A 382 -17.44 11.52 -9.60
C ASN A 382 -18.27 10.82 -8.53
N LEU A 383 -18.63 11.54 -7.47
CA LEU A 383 -19.52 11.04 -6.42
C LEU A 383 -20.98 11.32 -6.79
N PRO A 384 -21.96 10.66 -6.14
CA PRO A 384 -23.37 11.04 -6.25
C PRO A 384 -23.58 12.52 -5.93
N VAL A 385 -24.45 13.18 -6.69
CA VAL A 385 -24.83 14.57 -6.42
C VAL A 385 -25.55 14.64 -5.07
N GLN A 386 -25.06 15.49 -4.17
CA GLN A 386 -25.72 15.74 -2.90
C GLN A 386 -26.75 16.86 -3.10
N THR A 387 -27.96 16.67 -2.57
CA THR A 387 -29.05 17.64 -2.68
C THR A 387 -29.51 18.02 -1.28
N HIS A 388 -29.20 19.24 -0.85
CA HIS A 388 -29.73 19.80 0.38
C HIS A 388 -31.04 20.53 0.07
N LYS A 389 -32.07 20.30 0.87
CA LYS A 389 -33.43 20.82 0.65
C LYS A 389 -33.79 21.88 1.68
N ALA A 390 -34.62 22.83 1.28
CA ALA A 390 -35.32 23.78 2.14
C ALA A 390 -36.80 23.72 1.74
N SER A 391 -37.68 23.29 2.64
CA SER A 391 -39.05 22.90 2.25
C SER A 391 -40.10 23.98 2.51
N LEU A 392 -39.94 24.81 3.54
CA LEU A 392 -40.96 25.77 3.94
C LEU A 392 -40.95 27.01 3.06
N ILE A 393 -39.78 27.48 2.62
CA ILE A 393 -39.65 28.70 1.82
C ILE A 393 -40.52 28.68 0.54
N LEU A 394 -40.75 27.49 -0.03
CA LEU A 394 -41.62 27.30 -1.20
C LEU A 394 -43.08 27.66 -0.89
N ASP A 395 -43.63 27.14 0.22
CA ASP A 395 -45.00 27.42 0.64
C ASP A 395 -45.17 28.91 0.98
N TYR A 396 -44.16 29.52 1.60
CA TYR A 396 -44.16 30.95 1.95
C TYR A 396 -43.99 31.87 0.74
N ALA A 397 -43.21 31.49 -0.28
CA ALA A 397 -43.07 32.24 -1.52
C ALA A 397 -44.32 32.13 -2.42
N GLY A 398 -45.06 31.03 -2.32
CA GLY A 398 -46.31 30.81 -3.06
C GLY A 398 -46.07 30.51 -4.54
N THR A 399 -47.07 30.81 -5.38
CA THR A 399 -47.13 30.36 -6.79
C THR A 399 -47.14 31.52 -7.81
N SER A 400 -46.81 32.74 -7.38
CA SER A 400 -46.86 33.95 -8.23
C SER A 400 -45.79 34.95 -7.81
N THR A 401 -46.08 36.25 -7.86
CA THR A 401 -45.16 37.32 -7.44
C THR A 401 -44.92 37.31 -5.93
N ILE A 402 -43.70 37.62 -5.49
CA ILE A 402 -43.34 37.68 -4.06
C ILE A 402 -44.19 38.71 -3.31
N GLU A 403 -44.60 39.83 -3.92
CA GLU A 403 -45.54 40.77 -3.30
C GLU A 403 -46.87 40.11 -2.91
N ALA A 404 -47.39 39.20 -3.75
CA ALA A 404 -48.65 38.47 -3.53
C ALA A 404 -48.49 37.19 -2.68
N SER A 405 -47.26 36.87 -2.26
CA SER A 405 -46.93 35.63 -1.53
C SER A 405 -47.57 35.56 -0.13
N PRO A 406 -47.78 34.35 0.42
CA PRO A 406 -48.15 34.17 1.82
C PRO A 406 -47.17 34.85 2.80
N LEU A 407 -45.87 34.88 2.48
CA LEU A 407 -44.85 35.58 3.27
C LEU A 407 -45.18 37.07 3.44
N VAL A 408 -45.50 37.78 2.34
CA VAL A 408 -45.81 39.21 2.42
C VAL A 408 -47.24 39.44 2.93
N GLN A 409 -48.22 38.74 2.37
CA GLN A 409 -49.63 39.03 2.64
C GLN A 409 -50.12 38.49 3.98
N GLN A 410 -49.68 37.30 4.40
CA GLN A 410 -50.16 36.64 5.63
C GLN A 410 -49.21 36.87 6.81
N VAL A 411 -47.90 36.62 6.65
CA VAL A 411 -46.93 36.76 7.75
C VAL A 411 -46.64 38.23 8.05
N LEU A 412 -46.35 39.02 7.01
CA LEU A 412 -46.09 40.46 7.16
C LEU A 412 -47.35 41.33 7.10
N LYS A 413 -48.55 40.74 6.92
CA LYS A 413 -49.83 41.46 6.88
C LYS A 413 -49.87 42.58 5.81
N GLY A 414 -49.20 42.36 4.68
CA GLY A 414 -49.11 43.30 3.57
C GLY A 414 -48.17 44.49 3.76
N THR A 415 -47.42 44.59 4.88
CA THR A 415 -46.43 45.66 5.06
C THR A 415 -44.99 45.22 4.74
N THR A 416 -44.34 45.98 3.86
CA THR A 416 -42.95 45.77 3.43
C THR A 416 -41.96 46.71 4.14
N SER A 417 -42.39 47.40 5.21
CA SER A 417 -41.50 48.30 5.96
C SER A 417 -40.34 47.55 6.61
N PRO A 418 -39.11 48.11 6.59
CA PRO A 418 -37.94 47.48 7.21
C PRO A 418 -38.16 47.06 8.66
N ARG A 419 -37.81 45.83 8.98
CA ARG A 419 -37.91 45.26 10.32
C ARG A 419 -36.53 45.21 10.97
N SER A 420 -36.47 45.24 12.29
CA SER A 420 -35.23 45.10 13.06
C SER A 420 -34.82 43.64 13.31
N THR A 421 -35.71 42.67 13.10
CA THR A 421 -35.50 41.24 13.38
C THR A 421 -35.40 40.40 12.10
N SER A 422 -34.83 39.20 12.21
CA SER A 422 -34.98 38.12 11.24
C SER A 422 -36.33 37.42 11.39
N LEU A 423 -36.72 36.63 10.38
CA LEU A 423 -37.86 35.73 10.41
C LEU A 423 -37.39 34.29 10.21
N TYR A 424 -37.71 33.40 11.14
CA TYR A 424 -37.38 31.98 11.08
C TYR A 424 -38.66 31.19 10.80
N LEU A 425 -38.70 30.46 9.69
CA LEU A 425 -39.85 29.67 9.26
C LEU A 425 -39.79 28.31 9.98
N GLU A 426 -40.63 28.07 10.97
CA GLU A 426 -40.58 26.82 11.77
C GLU A 426 -41.53 25.73 11.27
N THR A 427 -42.68 26.14 10.72
CA THR A 427 -43.65 25.27 10.03
C THR A 427 -44.28 26.06 8.86
N ALA A 428 -45.16 25.44 8.08
CA ALA A 428 -45.88 26.11 6.98
C ALA A 428 -46.78 27.28 7.44
N THR A 429 -47.05 27.44 8.74
CA THR A 429 -47.89 28.52 9.28
C THR A 429 -47.32 29.22 10.53
N THR A 430 -46.27 28.68 11.15
CA THR A 430 -45.63 29.22 12.37
C THR A 430 -44.26 29.80 12.05
N GLN A 431 -43.97 30.99 12.58
CA GLN A 431 -42.68 31.65 12.45
C GLN A 431 -42.17 32.12 13.82
N SER A 432 -40.84 32.16 13.94
CA SER A 432 -40.10 32.66 15.10
C SER A 432 -39.30 33.92 14.73
N SER A 433 -38.85 34.66 15.75
CA SER A 433 -37.95 35.82 15.61
C SER A 433 -36.64 35.66 16.40
N THR A 434 -36.49 34.55 17.13
CA THR A 434 -35.33 34.28 18.00
C THR A 434 -34.43 33.15 17.48
N GLY A 435 -34.94 32.26 16.64
CA GLY A 435 -34.20 31.13 16.08
C GLY A 435 -35.11 29.97 15.67
N CYS A 436 -34.51 28.86 15.23
CA CYS A 436 -35.20 27.64 14.82
C CYS A 436 -35.34 26.64 15.98
N SER A 437 -36.47 26.64 16.70
CA SER A 437 -36.64 25.83 17.93
C SER A 437 -36.61 24.31 17.69
N ASN A 438 -37.01 23.84 16.50
CA ASN A 438 -37.06 22.42 16.15
C ASN A 438 -35.74 21.85 15.62
N ALA A 439 -34.71 22.67 15.37
CA ALA A 439 -33.44 22.24 14.79
C ALA A 439 -32.39 21.99 15.90
N THR A 440 -32.02 20.73 16.12
CA THR A 440 -31.19 20.33 17.28
C THR A 440 -29.78 20.89 17.28
N ASN A 441 -29.19 21.08 16.10
CA ASN A 441 -27.82 21.57 15.93
C ASN A 441 -27.79 23.01 15.40
N PHE A 442 -28.86 23.80 15.64
CA PHE A 442 -28.98 25.15 15.12
C PHE A 442 -27.86 26.08 15.64
N ASN A 443 -27.00 26.54 14.73
CA ASN A 443 -26.00 27.56 15.03
C ASN A 443 -26.65 28.96 15.02
N ALA A 444 -26.94 29.48 16.21
CA ALA A 444 -27.59 30.77 16.40
C ALA A 444 -26.72 31.97 15.99
N GLU A 445 -25.39 31.83 15.88
CA GLU A 445 -24.47 32.91 15.54
C GLU A 445 -24.43 33.13 14.02
N ILE A 446 -24.27 32.05 13.24
CA ILE A 446 -24.32 32.07 11.76
C ILE A 446 -25.67 32.59 11.25
N TYR A 447 -26.77 32.20 11.89
CA TYR A 447 -28.11 32.62 11.49
C TYR A 447 -28.62 33.86 12.25
N SER A 448 -27.76 34.53 13.04
CA SER A 448 -28.14 35.70 13.82
C SER A 448 -28.58 36.87 12.94
N ASN A 449 -29.52 37.68 13.45
CA ASN A 449 -29.96 38.91 12.78
C ASN A 449 -28.83 39.92 12.57
N GLU A 450 -27.83 39.95 13.44
CA GLU A 450 -26.65 40.80 13.31
C GLU A 450 -25.76 40.30 12.15
N PHE A 451 -25.35 39.04 12.16
CA PHE A 451 -24.49 38.47 11.12
C PHE A 451 -25.13 38.51 9.73
N LEU A 452 -26.41 38.10 9.62
CA LEU A 452 -27.09 38.09 8.33
C LEU A 452 -27.25 39.51 7.75
N ARG A 453 -27.40 40.54 8.60
CA ARG A 453 -27.44 41.95 8.14
C ARG A 453 -26.05 42.49 7.81
N PHE A 454 -25.02 42.07 8.54
CA PHE A 454 -23.62 42.37 8.25
C PHE A 454 -23.21 41.85 6.86
N ILE A 455 -23.54 40.60 6.53
CA ILE A 455 -23.33 40.03 5.19
C ILE A 455 -24.05 40.86 4.11
N PHE A 456 -25.34 41.16 4.28
CA PHE A 456 -26.10 41.95 3.31
C PHE A 456 -25.52 43.37 3.13
N SER A 457 -25.09 44.01 4.22
CA SER A 457 -24.48 45.34 4.18
C SER A 457 -23.10 45.31 3.50
N SER A 458 -22.31 44.27 3.74
CA SER A 458 -21.00 44.07 3.09
C SER A 458 -21.16 43.83 1.58
N LEU A 459 -22.19 43.08 1.18
CA LEU A 459 -22.56 42.91 -0.24
C LEU A 459 -22.92 44.26 -0.88
N GLN A 460 -23.76 45.06 -0.22
CA GLN A 460 -24.11 46.42 -0.67
C GLN A 460 -22.90 47.35 -0.73
N MET A 461 -21.93 47.23 0.19
CA MET A 461 -20.75 48.08 0.19
C MET A 461 -19.78 47.71 -0.96
N HIS A 462 -19.32 46.45 -0.98
CA HIS A 462 -18.18 46.04 -1.81
C HIS A 462 -18.57 45.62 -3.23
N ALA A 463 -19.66 44.87 -3.39
CA ALA A 463 -20.04 44.34 -4.70
C ALA A 463 -20.80 45.36 -5.57
N SER A 464 -21.28 46.46 -5.00
CA SER A 464 -22.10 47.51 -5.64
C SER A 464 -21.60 48.04 -6.98
N HIS A 465 -20.29 48.00 -7.24
CA HIS A 465 -19.72 48.47 -8.50
C HIS A 465 -20.20 47.64 -9.71
N ASN A 466 -20.33 46.32 -9.52
CA ASN A 466 -20.74 45.38 -10.58
C ASN A 466 -22.16 44.83 -10.34
N LEU A 467 -22.64 44.87 -9.11
CA LEU A 467 -24.00 44.53 -8.68
C LEU A 467 -24.79 45.81 -8.33
N SER A 468 -24.92 46.71 -9.30
CA SER A 468 -25.50 48.06 -9.10
C SER A 468 -26.92 48.02 -8.54
N TYR A 469 -27.77 47.11 -9.02
CA TYR A 469 -29.16 46.95 -8.56
C TYR A 469 -29.25 46.71 -7.05
N VAL A 470 -28.27 46.04 -6.44
CA VAL A 470 -28.27 45.71 -5.01
C VAL A 470 -28.20 46.98 -4.15
N THR A 471 -27.70 48.10 -4.68
CA THR A 471 -27.72 49.40 -3.98
C THR A 471 -29.08 50.07 -3.95
N GLU A 472 -29.97 49.76 -4.90
CA GLU A 472 -31.34 50.27 -4.95
C GLU A 472 -32.29 49.50 -4.00
N LEU A 473 -31.83 48.38 -3.46
CA LEU A 473 -32.60 47.53 -2.55
C LEU A 473 -32.55 48.02 -1.10
N GLU A 474 -33.69 47.88 -0.43
CA GLU A 474 -33.87 48.06 1.01
C GLU A 474 -34.25 46.71 1.63
N LEU A 475 -33.53 46.30 2.67
CA LEU A 475 -33.77 45.02 3.35
C LEU A 475 -34.99 45.10 4.26
N VAL A 476 -36.03 44.33 3.93
CA VAL A 476 -37.24 44.19 4.76
C VAL A 476 -36.92 43.30 5.97
N ALA A 477 -36.47 42.07 5.72
CA ALA A 477 -35.99 41.13 6.74
C ALA A 477 -35.15 39.99 6.12
N PRO A 478 -34.13 39.47 6.81
CA PRO A 478 -33.59 38.14 6.54
C PRO A 478 -34.64 37.07 6.87
N VAL A 479 -34.87 36.13 5.96
CA VAL A 479 -35.76 34.98 6.15
C VAL A 479 -34.94 33.69 6.11
N ILE A 480 -35.13 32.83 7.13
CA ILE A 480 -34.40 31.58 7.33
C ILE A 480 -35.40 30.43 7.30
N ASP A 481 -35.15 29.42 6.47
CA ASP A 481 -35.94 28.18 6.47
C ASP A 481 -35.35 27.19 7.49
N CYS A 482 -36.10 26.88 8.55
CA CYS A 482 -35.63 25.98 9.60
C CYS A 482 -35.61 24.50 9.20
N THR A 483 -36.14 24.12 8.03
CA THR A 483 -36.00 22.75 7.50
C THR A 483 -34.80 22.59 6.57
N PHE A 484 -33.98 23.64 6.39
CA PHE A 484 -32.82 23.55 5.51
C PHE A 484 -31.78 22.54 6.02
N ASP A 485 -31.46 21.49 5.24
CA ASP A 485 -30.68 20.33 5.72
C ASP A 485 -29.36 20.73 6.42
N LEU A 486 -28.53 21.60 5.83
CA LEU A 486 -27.24 22.00 6.44
C LEU A 486 -27.42 22.83 7.73
N LEU A 487 -28.52 23.59 7.85
CA LEU A 487 -28.89 24.25 9.11
C LEU A 487 -29.27 23.22 10.18
N THR A 488 -30.04 22.20 9.82
CA THR A 488 -30.43 21.14 10.78
C THR A 488 -29.24 20.26 11.21
N PHE A 489 -28.26 20.06 10.32
CA PHE A 489 -27.02 19.35 10.63
C PHE A 489 -26.05 20.17 11.49
N GLY A 490 -26.14 21.51 11.44
CA GLY A 490 -25.23 22.43 12.13
C GLY A 490 -23.92 22.66 11.37
N ASP A 491 -23.95 22.66 10.03
CA ASP A 491 -22.76 22.91 9.21
C ASP A 491 -22.25 24.35 9.42
N GLN A 492 -21.01 24.49 9.92
CA GLN A 492 -20.39 25.77 10.23
C GLN A 492 -19.75 26.45 9.00
N THR A 493 -19.74 25.77 7.85
CA THR A 493 -18.96 26.15 6.66
C THR A 493 -19.83 26.63 5.50
N ALA A 494 -21.15 26.49 5.63
CA ALA A 494 -22.13 26.91 4.64
C ALA A 494 -23.43 27.39 5.29
N ALA A 495 -24.06 28.40 4.71
CA ALA A 495 -25.33 28.95 5.18
C ALA A 495 -26.24 29.33 4.01
N ARG A 496 -27.56 29.30 4.21
CA ARG A 496 -28.53 29.77 3.22
C ARG A 496 -29.57 30.70 3.85
N VAL A 497 -29.77 31.86 3.24
CA VAL A 497 -30.69 32.90 3.70
C VAL A 497 -31.45 33.48 2.52
N TYR A 498 -32.72 33.81 2.72
CA TYR A 498 -33.57 34.45 1.73
C TYR A 498 -33.82 35.89 2.20
N TYR A 499 -33.10 36.86 1.65
CA TYR A 499 -33.33 38.26 2.02
C TYR A 499 -34.60 38.76 1.32
N LEU A 500 -35.64 39.06 2.10
CA LEU A 500 -36.79 39.78 1.60
C LEU A 500 -36.42 41.25 1.45
N VAL A 501 -36.48 41.76 0.24
CA VAL A 501 -36.06 43.10 -0.14
C VAL A 501 -37.17 43.81 -0.91
N ARG A 502 -37.10 45.14 -0.95
CA ARG A 502 -37.90 45.97 -1.87
C ARG A 502 -37.03 47.04 -2.51
N ARG A 503 -37.45 47.62 -3.64
CA ARG A 503 -36.74 48.80 -4.18
C ARG A 503 -37.04 50.05 -3.35
N LYS A 504 -36.02 50.87 -3.12
CA LYS A 504 -36.14 52.19 -2.47
C LYS A 504 -37.04 53.17 -3.26
N SER A 505 -37.07 53.01 -4.58
CA SER A 505 -37.87 53.82 -5.51
C SER A 505 -39.32 53.34 -5.65
N ASN A 506 -39.59 52.06 -5.42
CA ASN A 506 -40.93 51.48 -5.46
C ASN A 506 -41.12 50.39 -4.40
N THR A 507 -41.92 50.67 -3.38
CA THR A 507 -42.11 49.77 -2.23
C THR A 507 -43.02 48.56 -2.49
N THR A 508 -43.68 48.50 -3.66
CA THR A 508 -44.43 47.32 -4.13
C THR A 508 -43.55 46.36 -4.94
N ASP A 509 -42.38 46.80 -5.39
CA ASP A 509 -41.39 45.98 -6.10
C ASP A 509 -40.60 45.17 -5.06
N VAL A 510 -41.17 44.02 -4.67
CA VAL A 510 -40.69 43.13 -3.61
C VAL A 510 -40.06 41.88 -4.23
N MET A 511 -38.90 41.49 -3.72
CA MET A 511 -38.13 40.33 -4.19
C MET A 511 -37.65 39.47 -3.01
N LEU A 512 -37.44 38.18 -3.26
CA LEU A 512 -36.55 37.34 -2.47
C LEU A 512 -35.18 37.28 -3.14
N LEU A 513 -34.12 37.62 -2.42
CA LEU A 513 -32.76 37.28 -2.83
C LEU A 513 -32.40 35.93 -2.20
N SER A 514 -32.46 34.83 -2.97
CA SER A 514 -31.88 33.58 -2.50
C SER A 514 -30.37 33.76 -2.42
N THR A 515 -29.82 33.62 -1.22
CA THR A 515 -28.40 33.87 -0.94
C THR A 515 -27.78 32.65 -0.28
N SER A 516 -26.82 32.05 -0.96
CA SER A 516 -26.09 30.87 -0.50
C SER A 516 -24.63 31.25 -0.23
N LEU A 517 -24.15 30.95 0.98
CA LEU A 517 -22.78 31.21 1.42
C LEU A 517 -22.03 29.90 1.65
N SER A 518 -20.75 29.82 1.27
CA SER A 518 -19.84 28.80 1.80
C SER A 518 -18.41 29.29 1.87
N VAL A 519 -17.73 28.94 2.96
CA VAL A 519 -16.28 29.02 3.09
C VAL A 519 -15.66 27.87 2.29
N GLN A 520 -14.79 28.21 1.35
CA GLN A 520 -14.11 27.27 0.46
C GLN A 520 -12.62 27.60 0.38
N ASP A 521 -11.81 26.64 -0.11
CA ASP A 521 -10.44 26.94 -0.50
C ASP A 521 -10.44 27.70 -1.85
N TYR A 522 -9.59 28.72 -1.96
CA TYR A 522 -9.27 29.37 -3.23
C TYR A 522 -7.79 29.20 -3.60
N ALA A 523 -7.52 29.26 -4.91
CA ALA A 523 -6.17 29.35 -5.46
C ALA A 523 -6.12 30.32 -6.65
N VAL A 524 -5.06 31.15 -6.70
CA VAL A 524 -4.73 32.03 -7.83
C VAL A 524 -3.34 31.62 -8.34
N ASP A 525 -3.30 30.63 -9.23
CA ASP A 525 -2.05 29.94 -9.61
C ASP A 525 -0.98 30.91 -10.17
N LYS A 526 -1.37 31.94 -10.94
CA LYS A 526 -0.45 32.98 -11.47
C LYS A 526 0.21 33.85 -10.40
N GLN A 527 -0.36 33.92 -9.19
CA GLN A 527 0.12 34.75 -8.08
C GLN A 527 0.64 33.91 -6.91
N PHE A 528 0.59 32.58 -7.01
CA PHE A 528 0.89 31.63 -5.93
C PHE A 528 0.10 31.88 -4.63
N GLN A 529 -1.04 32.57 -4.71
CA GLN A 529 -1.93 32.84 -3.57
C GLN A 529 -2.92 31.69 -3.37
N ARG A 530 -3.10 31.29 -2.11
CA ARG A 530 -4.06 30.26 -1.68
C ARG A 530 -4.55 30.59 -0.27
N GLY A 531 -5.78 30.20 0.06
CA GLY A 531 -6.35 30.38 1.38
C GLY A 531 -7.85 30.10 1.43
N PRO A 532 -8.54 30.47 2.53
CA PRO A 532 -9.99 30.48 2.61
C PRO A 532 -10.58 31.63 1.82
N ALA A 533 -11.75 31.44 1.23
CA ALA A 533 -12.62 32.52 0.77
C ALA A 533 -14.07 32.13 0.99
N THR A 534 -14.92 33.09 1.37
CA THR A 534 -16.36 32.89 1.34
C THR A 534 -16.90 33.24 -0.03
N LEU A 535 -17.47 32.24 -0.69
CA LEU A 535 -18.28 32.44 -1.89
C LEU A 535 -19.69 32.81 -1.44
N LEU A 536 -20.27 33.76 -2.16
CA LEU A 536 -21.64 34.20 -2.03
C LEU A 536 -22.29 34.11 -3.42
N LEU A 537 -23.34 33.29 -3.51
CA LEU A 537 -24.21 33.17 -4.67
C LEU A 537 -25.52 33.91 -4.35
N VAL A 538 -25.93 34.84 -5.21
CA VAL A 538 -27.20 35.56 -5.10
C VAL A 538 -28.02 35.38 -6.36
N ALA A 539 -29.29 35.05 -6.19
CA ALA A 539 -30.28 35.02 -7.25
C ALA A 539 -31.52 35.83 -6.83
N ALA A 540 -31.92 36.79 -7.66
CA ALA A 540 -33.08 37.65 -7.37
C ALA A 540 -34.36 37.04 -7.98
N ILE A 541 -35.40 36.93 -7.15
CA ILE A 541 -36.69 36.30 -7.50
C ILE A 541 -37.81 37.26 -7.12
N ASP A 542 -38.53 37.78 -8.11
CA ASP A 542 -39.73 38.60 -7.97
C ASP A 542 -41.02 37.83 -8.36
N ASP A 543 -40.94 36.88 -9.28
CA ASP A 543 -42.03 35.97 -9.67
C ASP A 543 -41.58 34.50 -9.73
N ILE A 544 -42.26 33.64 -8.98
CA ILE A 544 -42.02 32.18 -8.93
C ILE A 544 -42.31 31.49 -10.27
N ARG A 545 -43.10 32.12 -11.14
CA ARG A 545 -43.50 31.58 -12.46
C ARG A 545 -42.43 31.80 -13.54
N ALA A 546 -41.33 32.49 -13.23
CA ALA A 546 -40.23 32.67 -14.18
C ALA A 546 -39.59 31.32 -14.56
N THR A 547 -39.22 31.16 -15.83
CA THR A 547 -38.60 29.91 -16.35
C THR A 547 -37.07 29.97 -16.37
N THR A 548 -36.49 31.13 -16.08
CA THR A 548 -35.05 31.39 -16.09
C THR A 548 -34.69 32.31 -14.93
N ILE A 549 -33.64 31.99 -14.20
CA ILE A 549 -33.08 32.82 -13.14
C ILE A 549 -31.65 33.27 -13.49
N THR A 550 -31.21 34.41 -12.97
CA THR A 550 -29.82 34.89 -13.12
C THR A 550 -29.09 34.77 -11.80
N HIS A 551 -27.96 34.08 -11.80
CA HIS A 551 -27.06 33.96 -10.66
C HIS A 551 -25.93 34.96 -10.74
N HIS A 552 -25.62 35.57 -9.59
CA HIS A 552 -24.47 36.43 -9.40
C HIS A 552 -23.56 35.85 -8.33
N ILE A 553 -22.26 35.78 -8.63
CA ILE A 553 -21.24 35.24 -7.72
C ILE A 553 -20.36 36.38 -7.23
N ALA A 554 -20.10 36.41 -5.93
CA ALA A 554 -19.06 37.25 -5.34
C ALA A 554 -18.18 36.42 -4.41
N VAL A 555 -16.91 36.81 -4.31
CA VAL A 555 -15.89 36.10 -3.52
C VAL A 555 -15.26 37.08 -2.54
N ALA A 556 -15.32 36.76 -1.25
CA ALA A 556 -14.59 37.46 -0.20
C ALA A 556 -13.33 36.68 0.17
N PHE A 557 -12.17 37.11 -0.36
CA PHE A 557 -10.89 36.43 -0.12
C PHE A 557 -10.44 36.56 1.34
N ASN A 558 -9.86 35.50 1.88
CA ASN A 558 -9.33 35.36 3.24
C ASN A 558 -10.37 35.42 4.38
N TYR A 559 -11.62 35.78 4.08
CA TYR A 559 -12.76 35.60 4.99
C TYR A 559 -13.09 34.09 5.06
N PRO A 560 -13.41 33.52 6.25
CA PRO A 560 -13.83 34.15 7.51
C PRO A 560 -12.73 34.81 8.38
N TYR A 561 -11.45 34.58 8.12
CA TYR A 561 -10.36 35.00 9.03
C TYR A 561 -9.81 36.41 8.78
N VAL A 562 -10.69 37.32 8.33
CA VAL A 562 -10.45 38.77 8.23
C VAL A 562 -11.70 39.52 8.71
N ALA A 563 -11.53 40.73 9.22
CA ALA A 563 -12.60 41.44 9.93
C ALA A 563 -13.84 41.81 9.08
N GLU A 564 -13.72 41.88 7.75
CA GLU A 564 -14.84 42.22 6.87
C GLU A 564 -14.79 41.44 5.55
N PRO A 565 -15.92 40.87 5.07
CA PRO A 565 -15.98 40.19 3.80
C PRO A 565 -16.05 41.19 2.63
N ALA A 566 -14.88 41.58 2.12
CA ALA A 566 -14.74 42.42 0.94
C ALA A 566 -15.14 41.64 -0.34
N PHE A 567 -16.44 41.53 -0.60
CA PHE A 567 -17.01 40.77 -1.71
C PHE A 567 -16.65 41.36 -3.08
N ALA A 568 -15.83 40.63 -3.85
CA ALA A 568 -15.49 40.95 -5.23
C ALA A 568 -16.33 40.13 -6.21
N TYR A 569 -17.11 40.81 -7.06
CA TYR A 569 -17.94 40.17 -8.09
C TYR A 569 -17.07 39.37 -9.08
N SER A 570 -17.52 38.15 -9.39
CA SER A 570 -16.79 37.21 -10.24
C SER A 570 -17.72 36.50 -11.21
N GLU A 571 -17.24 36.25 -12.42
CA GLU A 571 -17.96 35.53 -13.47
C GLU A 571 -17.52 34.05 -13.50
N LEU A 572 -18.45 33.12 -13.69
CA LEU A 572 -18.16 31.69 -13.81
C LEU A 572 -17.68 31.36 -15.23
N MET A 573 -16.39 31.02 -15.37
CA MET A 573 -15.77 30.65 -16.63
C MET A 573 -15.98 29.17 -16.97
N GLY A 574 -16.17 28.32 -15.96
CA GLY A 574 -16.40 26.89 -16.13
C GLY A 574 -16.01 26.07 -14.90
N VAL A 575 -15.89 24.75 -15.10
CA VAL A 575 -15.43 23.78 -14.10
C VAL A 575 -14.21 23.06 -14.67
N ASP A 576 -13.16 22.87 -13.86
CA ASP A 576 -11.94 22.20 -14.29
C ASP A 576 -11.93 20.68 -14.10
N GLY A 577 -10.86 20.02 -14.53
CA GLY A 577 -10.70 18.57 -14.42
C GLY A 577 -10.66 18.05 -12.97
N ASP A 578 -10.28 18.88 -12.00
CA ASP A 578 -10.23 18.54 -10.59
C ASP A 578 -11.52 18.93 -9.85
N ASN A 579 -12.55 19.37 -10.58
CA ASN A 579 -13.88 19.77 -10.10
C ASN A 579 -13.94 21.13 -9.36
N TYR A 580 -12.94 22.00 -9.54
CA TYR A 580 -13.02 23.40 -9.07
C TYR A 580 -13.86 24.24 -10.01
N TRP A 581 -14.60 25.19 -9.44
CA TRP A 581 -15.09 26.35 -10.18
C TRP A 581 -13.93 27.24 -10.61
N GLN A 582 -13.92 27.61 -11.88
CA GLN A 582 -13.03 28.62 -12.45
C GLN A 582 -13.77 29.95 -12.52
N LEU A 583 -13.37 30.90 -11.68
CA LEU A 583 -13.98 32.22 -11.56
C LEU A 583 -13.03 33.30 -12.10
N GLN A 584 -13.57 34.27 -12.82
CA GLN A 584 -12.88 35.50 -13.19
C GLN A 584 -13.43 36.66 -12.34
N THR A 585 -12.68 37.06 -11.31
CA THR A 585 -12.97 38.27 -10.55
C THR A 585 -12.68 39.49 -11.41
N LEU A 586 -13.65 40.39 -11.56
CA LEU A 586 -13.47 41.61 -12.34
C LEU A 586 -12.56 42.61 -11.61
N ALA A 587 -11.85 43.45 -12.37
CA ALA A 587 -11.04 44.51 -11.79
C ALA A 587 -11.91 45.52 -11.03
N ASN A 588 -11.44 46.00 -9.88
CA ASN A 588 -12.15 46.99 -9.07
C ASN A 588 -11.46 48.35 -9.16
N PRO A 589 -12.03 49.34 -9.88
CA PRO A 589 -11.42 50.67 -10.01
C PRO A 589 -11.27 51.43 -8.69
N ARG A 590 -12.08 51.10 -7.66
CA ARG A 590 -12.05 51.77 -6.35
C ARG A 590 -10.88 51.32 -5.49
N THR A 591 -10.56 50.03 -5.48
CA THR A 591 -9.43 49.45 -4.71
C THR A 591 -8.15 49.30 -5.54
N GLN A 592 -8.24 49.53 -6.86
CA GLN A 592 -7.19 49.24 -7.84
C GLN A 592 -6.80 47.75 -7.92
N ASP A 593 -7.66 46.85 -7.42
CA ASP A 593 -7.45 45.41 -7.57
C ASP A 593 -7.54 45.02 -9.06
N PRO A 594 -6.52 44.35 -9.62
CA PRO A 594 -6.58 43.81 -10.97
C PRO A 594 -7.54 42.61 -11.01
N ALA A 595 -8.03 42.30 -12.21
CA ALA A 595 -8.81 41.08 -12.43
C ALA A 595 -8.00 39.82 -12.06
N LYS A 596 -8.65 38.85 -11.40
CA LYS A 596 -8.01 37.63 -10.89
C LYS A 596 -8.71 36.40 -11.48
N PHE A 597 -7.92 35.43 -11.93
CA PHE A 597 -8.42 34.09 -12.26
C PHE A 597 -8.26 33.21 -11.03
N VAL A 598 -9.38 32.76 -10.48
CA VAL A 598 -9.47 32.07 -9.20
C VAL A 598 -10.05 30.68 -9.42
N ARG A 599 -9.46 29.67 -8.78
CA ARG A 599 -10.04 28.34 -8.65
C ARG A 599 -10.62 28.20 -7.26
N THR A 600 -11.87 27.78 -7.12
CA THR A 600 -12.56 27.62 -5.82
C THR A 600 -13.25 26.27 -5.73
N ALA A 601 -13.14 25.60 -4.58
CA ALA A 601 -13.90 24.39 -4.25
C ALA A 601 -14.01 24.23 -2.73
N ARG A 602 -15.11 23.64 -2.25
CA ARG A 602 -15.12 23.03 -0.91
C ARG A 602 -14.27 21.78 -0.98
N ARG A 603 -13.21 21.71 -0.18
CA ARG A 603 -12.25 20.60 -0.18
C ARG A 603 -12.38 19.86 1.14
N PHE A 604 -12.75 18.58 1.08
CA PHE A 604 -12.87 17.75 2.29
C PHE A 604 -12.09 16.46 2.15
N GLY A 605 -11.44 16.04 3.23
CA GLY A 605 -10.75 14.76 3.30
C GLY A 605 -9.29 14.89 3.72
N ARG A 606 -8.50 13.89 3.33
CA ARG A 606 -7.27 13.55 4.05
C ARG A 606 -6.07 13.35 3.13
N TYR A 607 -4.89 13.67 3.66
CA TYR A 607 -3.61 13.31 3.07
C TYR A 607 -2.61 12.79 4.12
N LEU A 608 -1.53 12.19 3.62
CA LEU A 608 -0.39 11.74 4.41
C LEU A 608 0.87 12.46 3.92
N SER A 609 1.42 13.35 4.75
CA SER A 609 2.63 14.16 4.51
C SER A 609 2.60 15.16 3.35
N ASP A 610 2.02 14.83 2.20
CA ASP A 610 1.88 15.78 1.08
C ASP A 610 0.58 15.50 0.29
N PRO A 611 -0.33 16.49 0.13
CA PRO A 611 -1.60 16.33 -0.57
C PRO A 611 -1.46 15.99 -2.06
N ALA A 612 -0.30 16.25 -2.68
CA ALA A 612 -0.02 15.85 -4.07
C ALA A 612 0.60 14.45 -4.18
N ALA A 613 1.14 13.89 -3.09
CA ALA A 613 1.82 12.59 -3.10
C ALA A 613 0.93 11.45 -2.61
N GLN A 614 0.12 11.67 -1.58
CA GLN A 614 -0.70 10.63 -0.96
C GLN A 614 -1.94 11.22 -0.30
N SER A 615 -3.07 11.22 -1.01
CA SER A 615 -4.30 11.90 -0.60
C SER A 615 -5.57 11.26 -1.16
N ASN A 616 -6.68 11.57 -0.51
CA ASN A 616 -8.03 11.25 -0.96
C ASN A 616 -8.90 12.44 -0.56
N ILE A 617 -9.03 13.40 -1.47
CA ILE A 617 -9.67 14.69 -1.24
C ILE A 617 -10.89 14.80 -2.14
N GLU A 618 -12.05 15.02 -1.55
CA GLU A 618 -13.26 15.40 -2.24
C GLU A 618 -13.23 16.89 -2.55
N MET A 619 -13.40 17.22 -3.83
CA MET A 619 -13.55 18.58 -4.34
C MET A 619 -15.00 18.77 -4.73
N ALA A 620 -15.71 19.73 -4.14
CA ALA A 620 -17.14 19.96 -4.39
C ALA A 620 -17.44 21.39 -4.82
N HIS A 621 -18.37 21.54 -5.76
CA HIS A 621 -18.88 22.83 -6.26
C HIS A 621 -20.42 22.81 -6.38
N TRP A 622 -21.05 23.97 -6.55
CA TRP A 622 -22.51 24.09 -6.60
C TRP A 622 -23.10 23.84 -7.99
N GLY A 623 -24.23 23.15 -8.05
CA GLY A 623 -25.11 23.22 -9.23
C GLY A 623 -25.87 24.55 -9.23
N LEU A 624 -26.10 25.12 -10.42
CA LEU A 624 -26.90 26.33 -10.62
C LEU A 624 -28.26 25.94 -11.24
N PRO A 625 -29.37 26.01 -10.48
CA PRO A 625 -30.71 25.70 -10.98
C PRO A 625 -31.17 26.66 -12.09
N SER A 626 -32.09 26.24 -12.96
CA SER A 626 -32.62 27.12 -14.02
C SER A 626 -33.80 27.99 -13.57
N ASP A 627 -34.57 27.54 -12.58
CA ASP A 627 -35.87 28.11 -12.21
C ASP A 627 -35.98 28.48 -10.72
N PRO A 628 -36.88 29.41 -10.34
CA PRO A 628 -37.05 29.86 -8.95
C PRO A 628 -37.43 28.78 -7.95
N MET A 629 -38.20 27.76 -8.37
CA MET A 629 -38.65 26.69 -7.47
C MET A 629 -37.48 25.78 -7.08
N ALA A 630 -36.67 25.38 -8.07
CA ALA A 630 -35.47 24.60 -7.85
C ALA A 630 -34.41 25.40 -7.08
N GLU A 631 -34.24 26.70 -7.37
CA GLU A 631 -33.39 27.60 -6.59
C GLU A 631 -33.84 27.63 -5.14
N LEU A 632 -35.07 28.08 -4.83
CA LEU A 632 -35.51 28.24 -3.44
C LEU A 632 -35.47 26.92 -2.66
N GLY A 633 -35.96 25.83 -3.28
CA GLY A 633 -36.21 24.56 -2.59
C GLY A 633 -35.02 23.61 -2.50
N SER A 634 -33.98 23.77 -3.32
CA SER A 634 -32.85 22.84 -3.39
C SER A 634 -31.51 23.51 -3.58
N TRP A 635 -30.45 22.86 -3.11
CA TRP A 635 -29.07 23.28 -3.30
C TRP A 635 -28.24 22.03 -3.64
N LEU A 636 -27.79 21.98 -4.89
CA LEU A 636 -27.07 20.85 -5.47
C LEU A 636 -25.56 21.01 -5.27
N TRP A 637 -24.89 19.93 -4.88
CA TRP A 637 -23.45 19.86 -4.75
C TRP A 637 -22.90 18.71 -5.61
N HIS A 638 -22.06 19.08 -6.57
CA HIS A 638 -21.35 18.14 -7.44
C HIS A 638 -19.97 17.87 -6.85
N SER A 639 -19.77 16.65 -6.34
CA SER A 639 -18.53 16.23 -5.70
C SER A 639 -17.69 15.29 -6.58
N ARG A 640 -16.36 15.42 -6.49
CA ARG A 640 -15.39 14.52 -7.13
C ARG A 640 -14.31 14.13 -6.14
N ALA A 641 -14.12 12.83 -5.91
CA ALA A 641 -13.00 12.32 -5.13
C ALA A 641 -11.75 12.29 -6.01
N VAL A 642 -10.71 13.02 -5.60
CA VAL A 642 -9.38 13.06 -6.23
C VAL A 642 -8.42 12.25 -5.37
N LEU A 643 -7.88 11.16 -5.94
CA LEU A 643 -7.02 10.21 -5.24
C LEU A 643 -5.60 10.25 -5.81
N HIS A 644 -4.65 10.59 -4.95
CA HIS A 644 -3.22 10.45 -5.23
C HIS A 644 -2.64 9.39 -4.28
N ASP A 645 -1.82 8.48 -4.82
CA ASP A 645 -1.19 7.44 -4.01
C ASP A 645 0.13 7.01 -4.65
N SER A 646 1.17 7.81 -4.44
CA SER A 646 2.55 7.51 -4.88
C SER A 646 3.12 6.22 -4.27
N TRP A 647 2.45 5.65 -3.26
CA TRP A 647 2.78 4.35 -2.67
C TRP A 647 1.93 3.19 -3.22
N ALA A 648 0.98 3.42 -4.13
CA ALA A 648 0.14 2.36 -4.72
C ALA A 648 0.94 1.20 -5.34
N TRP A 649 2.21 1.44 -5.74
CA TRP A 649 3.14 0.41 -6.19
C TRP A 649 3.33 -0.74 -5.19
N THR A 650 3.09 -0.52 -3.88
CA THR A 650 3.18 -1.60 -2.88
C THR A 650 2.18 -2.72 -3.15
N HIS A 651 1.04 -2.42 -3.80
CA HIS A 651 0.05 -3.40 -4.23
C HIS A 651 0.39 -4.04 -5.58
N ALA A 652 1.30 -3.45 -6.38
CA ALA A 652 1.76 -4.05 -7.64
C ALA A 652 2.53 -5.38 -7.43
N VAL A 653 2.90 -5.70 -6.18
CA VAL A 653 3.44 -7.02 -5.80
C VAL A 653 2.50 -8.18 -6.18
N HIS A 654 1.18 -7.96 -6.20
CA HIS A 654 0.22 -8.96 -6.65
C HIS A 654 0.39 -9.33 -8.12
N GLY A 655 0.94 -8.45 -8.96
CA GLY A 655 1.33 -8.78 -10.34
C GLY A 655 2.41 -9.86 -10.41
N VAL A 656 3.33 -9.89 -9.44
CA VAL A 656 4.35 -10.94 -9.31
C VAL A 656 3.71 -12.27 -8.96
N PHE A 657 2.80 -12.23 -7.99
CA PHE A 657 2.08 -13.42 -7.53
C PHE A 657 1.22 -13.98 -8.67
N ALA A 658 0.55 -13.12 -9.44
CA ALA A 658 -0.21 -13.49 -10.63
C ALA A 658 0.68 -14.18 -11.67
N ILE A 659 1.82 -13.59 -12.08
CA ILE A 659 2.73 -14.18 -13.06
C ILE A 659 3.22 -15.56 -12.61
N ASN A 660 3.63 -15.69 -11.35
CA ASN A 660 4.08 -16.96 -10.78
C ASN A 660 2.96 -18.02 -10.74
N VAL A 661 1.73 -17.65 -10.40
CA VAL A 661 0.59 -18.60 -10.42
C VAL A 661 0.18 -18.95 -11.85
N ILE A 662 0.13 -18.00 -12.78
CA ILE A 662 -0.15 -18.25 -14.21
C ILE A 662 0.86 -19.25 -14.78
N PHE A 663 2.15 -19.12 -14.47
CA PHE A 663 3.16 -20.10 -14.88
C PHE A 663 2.84 -21.50 -14.33
N ASN A 664 2.63 -21.62 -13.01
CA ASN A 664 2.32 -22.89 -12.37
C ASN A 664 1.03 -23.53 -12.90
N LEU A 665 -0.03 -22.75 -13.16
CA LEU A 665 -1.28 -23.21 -13.75
C LEU A 665 -1.10 -23.63 -15.21
N SER A 666 -0.24 -22.95 -15.98
CA SER A 666 0.08 -23.32 -17.37
C SER A 666 0.81 -24.67 -17.42
N VAL A 667 1.73 -24.91 -16.48
CA VAL A 667 2.45 -26.20 -16.35
C VAL A 667 1.48 -27.32 -15.94
N LEU A 668 0.60 -27.07 -14.96
CA LEU A 668 -0.44 -28.02 -14.57
C LEU A 668 -1.38 -28.34 -15.75
N PHE A 669 -1.85 -27.32 -16.47
CA PHE A 669 -2.69 -27.48 -17.65
C PHE A 669 -2.00 -28.28 -18.75
N PHE A 670 -0.70 -28.04 -19.01
CA PHE A 670 0.09 -28.81 -19.97
C PHE A 670 0.17 -30.29 -19.60
N VAL A 671 0.46 -30.61 -18.33
CA VAL A 671 0.50 -32.00 -17.83
C VAL A 671 -0.89 -32.66 -17.90
N MET A 672 -1.95 -31.95 -17.53
CA MET A 672 -3.34 -32.42 -17.66
C MET A 672 -3.70 -32.73 -19.12
N TYR A 673 -3.45 -31.80 -20.04
CA TYR A 673 -3.70 -31.96 -21.46
C TYR A 673 -2.95 -33.17 -22.04
N ARG A 674 -1.66 -33.31 -21.72
CA ARG A 674 -0.83 -34.43 -22.19
C ARG A 674 -1.33 -35.77 -21.65
N ARG A 675 -1.77 -35.84 -20.41
CA ARG A 675 -2.34 -37.07 -19.82
C ARG A 675 -3.69 -37.43 -20.44
N ILE A 676 -4.56 -36.45 -20.70
CA ILE A 676 -5.82 -36.65 -21.44
C ILE A 676 -5.53 -37.19 -22.85
N ARG A 677 -4.51 -36.66 -23.55
CA ARG A 677 -4.07 -37.17 -24.87
C ARG A 677 -3.55 -38.61 -24.83
N LYS A 678 -3.08 -39.11 -23.67
CA LYS A 678 -2.71 -40.52 -23.43
C LYS A 678 -3.89 -41.39 -22.95
N GLY A 679 -5.11 -40.85 -22.85
CA GLY A 679 -6.28 -41.56 -22.31
C GLY A 679 -6.37 -41.61 -20.78
N HIS A 680 -5.46 -40.94 -20.05
CA HIS A 680 -5.45 -40.90 -18.59
C HIS A 680 -6.03 -39.59 -18.08
N PHE A 681 -7.25 -39.63 -17.60
CA PHE A 681 -7.92 -38.46 -17.07
C PHE A 681 -7.51 -38.19 -15.61
N TRP A 682 -6.80 -37.07 -15.38
CA TRP A 682 -6.27 -36.65 -14.09
C TRP A 682 -6.30 -35.11 -13.99
N VAL A 683 -6.65 -34.58 -12.80
CA VAL A 683 -6.65 -33.15 -12.50
C VAL A 683 -5.87 -32.96 -11.19
N GLY A 684 -4.71 -32.33 -11.29
CA GLY A 684 -3.84 -32.06 -10.14
C GLY A 684 -4.38 -30.94 -9.23
N ASP A 685 -3.80 -30.85 -8.04
CA ASP A 685 -4.13 -29.81 -7.07
C ASP A 685 -3.52 -28.45 -7.46
N ALA A 686 -4.34 -27.53 -7.98
CA ALA A 686 -3.89 -26.20 -8.35
C ALA A 686 -3.24 -25.44 -7.18
N PHE A 687 -3.62 -25.73 -5.93
CA PHE A 687 -3.07 -25.07 -4.75
C PHE A 687 -1.77 -25.70 -4.23
N SER A 688 -1.39 -26.90 -4.65
CA SER A 688 -0.15 -27.55 -4.17
C SER A 688 1.13 -26.71 -4.39
N THR A 689 1.23 -26.06 -5.55
CA THR A 689 2.33 -25.17 -5.93
C THR A 689 2.15 -23.76 -5.34
N ILE A 690 0.93 -23.25 -5.26
CA ILE A 690 0.59 -21.95 -4.68
C ILE A 690 0.92 -21.92 -3.17
N SER A 691 0.57 -22.99 -2.44
CA SER A 691 0.66 -23.08 -0.98
C SER A 691 2.08 -22.87 -0.44
N ASN A 692 3.10 -23.31 -1.18
CA ASN A 692 4.53 -23.07 -0.86
C ASN A 692 4.83 -21.59 -0.62
N MET A 693 4.21 -20.72 -1.42
CA MET A 693 4.51 -19.29 -1.38
C MET A 693 3.55 -18.49 -0.51
N LEU A 694 2.41 -19.04 -0.08
CA LEU A 694 1.38 -18.28 0.66
C LEU A 694 1.92 -17.63 1.94
N LEU A 695 2.80 -18.32 2.69
CA LEU A 695 3.45 -17.76 3.87
C LEU A 695 4.28 -16.51 3.52
N TYR A 696 5.17 -16.62 2.54
CA TYR A 696 5.99 -15.50 2.07
C TYR A 696 5.16 -14.35 1.49
N ARG A 697 4.13 -14.65 0.68
CA ARG A 697 3.24 -13.66 0.06
C ARG A 697 2.54 -12.78 1.09
N GLY A 698 1.93 -13.38 2.12
CA GLY A 698 1.28 -12.61 3.18
C GLY A 698 2.24 -11.74 3.99
N LEU A 699 3.46 -12.24 4.28
CA LEU A 699 4.49 -11.45 4.96
C LEU A 699 4.98 -10.26 4.12
N ILE A 700 5.18 -10.45 2.82
CA ILE A 700 5.55 -9.38 1.88
C ILE A 700 4.43 -8.33 1.81
N VAL A 701 3.16 -8.75 1.75
CA VAL A 701 2.00 -7.84 1.74
C VAL A 701 1.84 -7.08 3.07
N LEU A 702 2.12 -7.70 4.21
CA LEU A 702 2.18 -7.01 5.51
C LEU A 702 3.26 -5.92 5.54
N LEU A 703 4.47 -6.23 5.03
CA LEU A 703 5.56 -5.26 4.92
C LEU A 703 5.19 -4.13 3.95
N CYS A 704 4.60 -4.45 2.80
CA CYS A 704 4.09 -3.49 1.83
C CYS A 704 3.05 -2.53 2.43
N ASN A 705 2.11 -3.06 3.21
CA ASN A 705 1.13 -2.24 3.95
C ASN A 705 1.77 -1.36 5.02
N HIS A 706 2.77 -1.89 5.74
CA HIS A 706 3.51 -1.12 6.73
C HIS A 706 4.28 0.05 6.10
N LEU A 707 4.93 -0.18 4.96
CA LEU A 707 5.62 0.86 4.17
C LEU A 707 4.64 1.92 3.62
N ASN A 708 3.45 1.50 3.21
CA ASN A 708 2.35 2.39 2.82
C ASN A 708 1.63 3.05 4.04
N GLY A 709 2.17 2.92 5.26
CA GLY A 709 1.57 3.48 6.48
C GLY A 709 0.13 3.03 6.75
N TYR A 710 -0.27 1.87 6.23
CA TYR A 710 -1.62 1.31 6.19
C TYR A 710 -2.69 2.15 5.46
N TRP A 711 -2.30 3.12 4.64
CA TRP A 711 -3.19 4.09 3.99
C TRP A 711 -4.37 3.47 3.24
N THR A 712 -4.12 2.46 2.41
CA THR A 712 -5.17 1.77 1.63
C THR A 712 -6.18 1.06 2.55
N VAL A 713 -5.71 0.44 3.64
CA VAL A 713 -6.57 -0.22 4.63
C VAL A 713 -7.36 0.80 5.44
N THR A 714 -6.78 1.95 5.78
CA THR A 714 -7.49 3.04 6.49
C THR A 714 -8.64 3.62 5.66
N LYS A 715 -8.47 3.78 4.34
CA LYS A 715 -9.58 4.18 3.45
C LYS A 715 -10.77 3.21 3.54
N MET A 716 -10.51 1.89 3.59
CA MET A 716 -11.57 0.89 3.83
C MET A 716 -12.15 0.99 5.25
N CYS A 717 -11.35 1.27 6.27
CA CYS A 717 -11.82 1.41 7.65
C CYS A 717 -12.80 2.57 7.83
N ILE A 718 -12.54 3.73 7.21
CA ILE A 718 -13.44 4.90 7.24
C ILE A 718 -14.77 4.50 6.57
N SER A 719 -14.72 3.96 5.35
CA SER A 719 -15.93 3.50 4.64
C SER A 719 -16.76 2.46 5.41
N VAL A 720 -16.12 1.55 6.16
CA VAL A 720 -16.83 0.62 7.07
C VAL A 720 -17.44 1.36 8.26
N GLY A 721 -16.76 2.38 8.81
CA GLY A 721 -17.30 3.28 9.82
C GLY A 721 -18.52 4.06 9.33
N ASP A 722 -18.42 4.72 8.18
CA ASP A 722 -19.51 5.48 7.53
C ASP A 722 -20.75 4.59 7.33
N SER A 723 -20.54 3.35 6.86
CA SER A 723 -21.59 2.35 6.67
C SER A 723 -22.27 1.91 7.98
N ILE A 724 -21.62 2.09 9.14
CA ILE A 724 -22.13 1.75 10.47
C ILE A 724 -22.80 2.95 11.15
N THR A 725 -22.34 4.17 10.87
CA THR A 725 -22.84 5.41 11.46
C THR A 725 -23.91 6.11 10.64
N GLY A 726 -24.00 5.82 9.33
CA GLY A 726 -24.82 6.57 8.38
C GLY A 726 -24.20 7.90 7.95
N LEU A 727 -22.87 8.06 8.12
CA LEU A 727 -22.13 9.24 7.70
C LEU A 727 -21.80 9.19 6.20
N HIS A 728 -21.22 10.29 5.70
CA HIS A 728 -20.84 10.47 4.30
C HIS A 728 -19.82 9.43 3.83
N ALA A 729 -20.19 8.61 2.84
CA ALA A 729 -19.42 7.45 2.43
C ALA A 729 -18.21 7.84 1.55
N ILE A 730 -17.00 7.59 2.04
CA ILE A 730 -15.79 7.93 1.26
C ILE A 730 -15.52 6.97 0.09
N TYR A 731 -15.07 7.49 -1.04
CA TYR A 731 -14.64 6.66 -2.17
C TYR A 731 -13.24 6.06 -1.93
N TYR A 732 -13.10 4.77 -2.24
CA TYR A 732 -11.83 4.05 -2.24
C TYR A 732 -11.86 2.91 -3.27
N ARG A 733 -10.71 2.27 -3.49
CA ARG A 733 -10.55 1.14 -4.40
C ARG A 733 -10.52 -0.18 -3.63
N PRO A 734 -11.65 -0.91 -3.52
CA PRO A 734 -11.72 -2.14 -2.73
C PRO A 734 -10.83 -3.26 -3.27
N GLU A 735 -10.49 -3.25 -4.55
CA GLU A 735 -9.69 -4.28 -5.23
C GLU A 735 -8.29 -4.43 -4.62
N LEU A 736 -7.69 -3.30 -4.20
CA LEU A 736 -6.38 -3.29 -3.55
C LEU A 736 -6.43 -3.94 -2.16
N VAL A 737 -7.42 -3.55 -1.34
CA VAL A 737 -7.57 -4.00 0.04
C VAL A 737 -8.02 -5.46 0.10
N HIS A 738 -8.88 -5.89 -0.82
CA HIS A 738 -9.34 -7.28 -0.95
C HIS A 738 -8.15 -8.21 -1.23
N ALA A 739 -7.36 -7.93 -2.26
CA ALA A 739 -6.19 -8.74 -2.61
C ALA A 739 -5.14 -8.79 -1.49
N ASP A 740 -4.89 -7.64 -0.84
CA ASP A 740 -3.98 -7.56 0.30
C ASP A 740 -4.47 -8.43 1.49
N LEU A 741 -5.71 -8.22 1.93
CA LEU A 741 -6.26 -8.96 3.07
C LEU A 741 -6.42 -10.45 2.76
N LEU A 742 -6.74 -10.83 1.51
CA LEU A 742 -6.78 -12.22 1.07
C LEU A 742 -5.42 -12.89 1.21
N ALA A 743 -4.34 -12.24 0.73
CA ALA A 743 -2.99 -12.78 0.85
C ALA A 743 -2.56 -12.96 2.32
N ILE A 744 -2.93 -12.03 3.19
CA ILE A 744 -2.67 -12.11 4.64
C ILE A 744 -3.53 -13.21 5.28
N PHE A 745 -4.81 -13.33 4.91
CA PHE A 745 -5.71 -14.37 5.43
C PHE A 745 -5.24 -15.78 5.04
N LEU A 746 -4.80 -15.96 3.80
CA LEU A 746 -4.23 -17.22 3.31
C LEU A 746 -2.90 -17.57 4.02
N ASN A 747 -2.08 -16.58 4.35
CA ASN A 747 -0.90 -16.78 5.21
C ASN A 747 -1.31 -17.27 6.60
N VAL A 748 -2.28 -16.62 7.27
CA VAL A 748 -2.73 -17.02 8.62
C VAL A 748 -3.37 -18.41 8.60
N ALA A 749 -4.21 -18.72 7.61
CA ALA A 749 -4.78 -20.05 7.43
C ALA A 749 -3.71 -21.13 7.17
N SER A 750 -2.66 -20.81 6.40
CA SER A 750 -1.52 -21.70 6.18
C SER A 750 -0.73 -21.92 7.48
N PHE A 751 -0.47 -20.87 8.26
CA PHE A 751 0.23 -20.97 9.55
C PHE A 751 -0.56 -21.83 10.56
N LEU A 752 -1.88 -21.61 10.67
CA LEU A 752 -2.78 -22.46 11.46
C LEU A 752 -2.74 -23.93 11.02
N SER A 753 -2.72 -24.18 9.70
CA SER A 753 -2.59 -25.51 9.11
C SER A 753 -1.28 -26.20 9.50
N TYR A 754 -0.14 -25.49 9.47
CA TYR A 754 1.16 -26.00 9.89
C TYR A 754 1.23 -26.31 11.39
N ILE A 755 0.74 -25.40 12.26
CA ILE A 755 0.65 -25.65 13.71
C ILE A 755 -0.25 -26.83 14.01
N ALA A 756 -1.41 -26.89 13.35
CA ALA A 756 -2.34 -28.00 13.48
C ALA A 756 -1.77 -29.32 12.96
N ARG A 757 -0.80 -29.30 12.03
CA ARG A 757 -0.40 -30.47 11.23
C ARG A 757 -1.58 -31.06 10.45
N GLU A 758 -2.36 -30.19 9.80
CA GLU A 758 -3.60 -30.56 9.10
C GLU A 758 -3.78 -29.80 7.79
N ARG A 759 -3.96 -30.49 6.67
CA ARG A 759 -4.32 -29.86 5.37
C ARG A 759 -5.72 -29.28 5.42
N VAL A 760 -5.87 -27.99 5.13
CA VAL A 760 -7.17 -27.29 5.06
C VAL A 760 -7.52 -27.03 3.59
N ASP A 761 -8.76 -27.31 3.21
CA ASP A 761 -9.17 -27.23 1.80
C ASP A 761 -9.24 -25.78 1.28
N PRO A 762 -8.66 -25.46 0.11
CA PRO A 762 -8.64 -24.10 -0.44
C PRO A 762 -10.03 -23.48 -0.63
N LEU A 763 -11.03 -24.25 -1.07
CA LEU A 763 -12.40 -23.74 -1.26
C LEU A 763 -12.98 -23.24 0.07
N PHE A 764 -12.76 -23.99 1.15
CA PHE A 764 -13.26 -23.64 2.47
C PHE A 764 -12.55 -22.40 3.03
N VAL A 765 -11.22 -22.27 2.83
CA VAL A 765 -10.46 -21.10 3.27
C VAL A 765 -10.90 -19.83 2.53
N PHE A 766 -11.05 -19.89 1.21
CA PHE A 766 -11.55 -18.75 0.42
C PHE A 766 -12.99 -18.39 0.78
N ALA A 767 -13.91 -19.36 0.86
CA ALA A 767 -15.28 -19.08 1.27
C ALA A 767 -15.35 -18.41 2.65
N THR A 768 -14.49 -18.83 3.58
CA THR A 768 -14.38 -18.23 4.92
C THR A 768 -13.88 -16.77 4.85
N PHE A 769 -12.92 -16.47 3.97
CA PHE A 769 -12.47 -15.09 3.72
C PHE A 769 -13.55 -14.22 3.06
N GLU A 770 -14.24 -14.71 2.03
CA GLU A 770 -15.28 -13.94 1.33
C GLU A 770 -16.50 -13.67 2.22
N ILE A 771 -16.82 -14.55 3.17
CA ILE A 771 -17.78 -14.24 4.25
C ILE A 771 -17.25 -13.07 5.11
N GLY A 772 -15.98 -13.11 5.52
CA GLY A 772 -15.32 -12.05 6.27
C GLY A 772 -15.34 -10.70 5.55
N TRP A 773 -15.04 -10.70 4.25
CA TRP A 773 -15.00 -9.52 3.41
C TRP A 773 -16.40 -8.99 3.08
N GLY A 774 -17.31 -9.86 2.65
CA GLY A 774 -18.68 -9.50 2.27
C GLY A 774 -19.49 -8.92 3.42
N TYR A 775 -19.38 -9.51 4.62
CA TYR A 775 -20.10 -9.09 5.81
C TYR A 775 -19.28 -8.18 6.75
N ARG A 776 -18.18 -7.57 6.29
CA ARG A 776 -17.26 -6.75 7.11
C ARG A 776 -17.92 -5.72 8.03
N ALA A 777 -18.97 -5.03 7.57
CA ALA A 777 -19.71 -4.07 8.38
C ALA A 777 -20.57 -4.75 9.47
N GLU A 778 -21.25 -5.85 9.15
CA GLU A 778 -22.07 -6.62 10.10
C GLU A 778 -21.21 -7.36 11.13
N LEU A 779 -20.11 -7.97 10.69
CA LEU A 779 -19.14 -8.62 11.58
C LEU A 779 -18.53 -7.62 12.58
N THR A 780 -18.28 -6.38 12.16
CA THR A 780 -17.84 -5.32 13.07
C THR A 780 -18.88 -5.03 14.16
N LYS A 781 -20.18 -5.09 13.86
CA LYS A 781 -21.26 -4.89 14.85
C LYS A 781 -21.28 -5.98 15.94
N LEU A 782 -20.78 -7.19 15.66
CA LEU A 782 -20.68 -8.28 16.63
C LEU A 782 -19.63 -8.03 17.74
N TYR A 783 -18.71 -7.08 17.56
CA TYR A 783 -17.61 -6.80 18.49
C TYR A 783 -17.67 -5.36 19.02
N PRO A 784 -18.43 -5.07 20.10
CA PRO A 784 -18.67 -3.70 20.57
C PRO A 784 -17.39 -2.86 20.80
N GLY A 785 -16.33 -3.46 21.33
CA GLY A 785 -15.04 -2.79 21.55
C GLY A 785 -14.31 -2.43 20.24
N LEU A 786 -14.39 -3.29 19.22
CA LEU A 786 -13.77 -3.04 17.91
C LEU A 786 -14.61 -2.03 17.11
N LYS A 787 -15.95 -2.18 17.16
CA LYS A 787 -16.91 -1.20 16.62
C LYS A 787 -16.62 0.20 17.14
N LYS A 788 -16.43 0.36 18.45
CA LYS A 788 -16.14 1.67 19.07
C LYS A 788 -14.89 2.33 18.47
N ASN A 789 -13.82 1.57 18.24
CA ASN A 789 -12.59 2.13 17.64
C ASN A 789 -12.82 2.61 16.20
N ILE A 790 -13.61 1.88 15.41
CA ILE A 790 -13.90 2.21 14.01
C ILE A 790 -14.87 3.39 13.92
N VAL A 791 -15.95 3.38 14.70
CA VAL A 791 -16.94 4.46 14.77
C VAL A 791 -16.30 5.76 15.25
N ASN A 792 -15.50 5.72 16.33
CA ASN A 792 -14.82 6.91 16.83
C ASN A 792 -13.88 7.52 15.78
N PHE A 793 -13.18 6.69 15.00
CA PHE A 793 -12.28 7.16 13.94
C PHE A 793 -13.06 7.80 12.77
N ALA A 794 -14.17 7.20 12.33
CA ALA A 794 -15.01 7.77 11.27
C ALA A 794 -15.73 9.06 11.71
N VAL A 795 -16.21 9.14 12.95
CA VAL A 795 -16.80 10.37 13.51
C VAL A 795 -15.76 11.49 13.59
N ALA A 796 -14.50 11.17 13.94
CA ALA A 796 -13.41 12.16 13.92
C ALA A 796 -13.03 12.58 12.49
N ASP A 797 -13.09 11.70 11.49
CA ASP A 797 -12.79 12.03 10.08
C ASP A 797 -13.65 13.22 9.57
N VAL A 798 -14.90 13.32 10.05
CA VAL A 798 -15.86 14.38 9.69
C VAL A 798 -15.44 15.76 10.21
N THR A 799 -14.90 15.87 11.42
CA THR A 799 -14.57 17.16 12.04
C THR A 799 -13.10 17.55 11.94
N ASN A 800 -12.19 16.60 11.70
CA ASN A 800 -10.74 16.85 11.62
C ASN A 800 -10.31 17.80 10.48
N GLY A 801 -11.18 18.07 9.50
CA GLY A 801 -10.93 19.04 8.43
C GLY A 801 -11.30 20.49 8.78
N LEU A 802 -11.96 20.75 9.91
CA LEU A 802 -12.22 22.10 10.39
C LEU A 802 -10.90 22.76 10.79
N LEU A 803 -10.64 23.95 10.25
CA LEU A 803 -9.37 24.64 10.45
C LEU A 803 -9.30 25.23 11.87
N SER A 804 -8.52 24.59 12.75
CA SER A 804 -8.20 25.15 14.06
C SER A 804 -7.38 26.45 13.92
N VAL A 805 -7.95 27.57 14.35
CA VAL A 805 -7.33 28.90 14.36
C VAL A 805 -7.14 29.43 15.78
N SER A 806 -6.43 30.56 15.92
CA SER A 806 -6.31 31.22 17.22
C SER A 806 -7.63 31.91 17.60
N PRO A 807 -7.97 32.05 18.91
CA PRO A 807 -9.24 32.65 19.35
C PRO A 807 -9.50 34.07 18.81
N GLY A 808 -8.46 34.82 18.46
CA GLY A 808 -8.59 36.15 17.85
C GLY A 808 -8.94 36.15 16.36
N LEU A 809 -8.73 35.03 15.64
CA LEU A 809 -9.23 34.82 14.28
C LEU A 809 -10.61 34.16 14.28
N ASP A 810 -10.82 33.26 15.24
CA ASP A 810 -12.10 32.59 15.53
C ASP A 810 -13.22 33.62 15.79
N GLY A 811 -12.96 34.61 16.64
CA GLY A 811 -13.89 35.70 16.94
C GLY A 811 -14.14 36.72 15.83
N LEU A 812 -13.61 36.54 14.60
CA LEU A 812 -13.89 37.44 13.46
C LEU A 812 -15.16 37.06 12.70
N SER A 813 -15.57 35.79 12.76
CA SER A 813 -16.73 35.28 12.04
C SER A 813 -17.24 33.97 12.66
N PRO A 814 -18.56 33.76 12.77
CA PRO A 814 -19.12 32.49 13.22
C PRO A 814 -19.03 31.36 12.16
N MET A 815 -18.45 31.63 10.98
CA MET A 815 -18.23 30.62 9.93
C MET A 815 -16.80 30.08 9.94
N GLU A 816 -16.64 28.78 9.68
CA GLU A 816 -15.34 28.09 9.68
C GLU A 816 -14.95 27.55 8.28
N LEU A 817 -13.65 27.40 8.02
CA LEU A 817 -13.15 26.66 6.86
C LEU A 817 -13.09 25.16 7.17
N MET A 818 -13.76 24.34 6.35
CA MET A 818 -13.44 22.93 6.18
C MET A 818 -12.47 22.78 5.00
N THR A 819 -11.30 22.18 5.25
CA THR A 819 -10.29 21.91 4.22
C THR A 819 -9.74 20.49 4.31
N ALA A 820 -8.85 20.11 3.39
CA ALA A 820 -8.13 18.85 3.44
C ALA A 820 -7.02 18.88 4.52
N TYR A 821 -6.98 17.86 5.39
CA TYR A 821 -6.08 17.83 6.56
C TYR A 821 -5.06 16.67 6.51
N GLU A 822 -3.96 16.79 7.26
CA GLU A 822 -2.96 15.72 7.41
C GLU A 822 -3.39 14.71 8.48
N VAL A 823 -3.34 13.42 8.17
CA VAL A 823 -3.61 12.36 9.15
C VAL A 823 -2.37 12.08 10.02
N VAL A 824 -2.24 12.86 11.09
CA VAL A 824 -1.16 12.75 12.09
C VAL A 824 -1.38 11.60 13.10
N GLU A 825 -2.62 11.19 13.34
CA GLU A 825 -2.94 10.16 14.34
C GLU A 825 -2.50 8.73 13.98
N SER A 826 -2.25 7.90 15.01
CA SER A 826 -1.89 6.49 14.83
C SER A 826 -3.08 5.62 14.41
N ARG A 827 -3.14 5.36 13.10
CA ARG A 827 -4.13 4.52 12.41
C ARG A 827 -4.13 3.04 12.86
N GLN A 828 -3.16 2.60 13.67
CA GLN A 828 -2.98 1.20 14.06
C GLN A 828 -4.18 0.61 14.80
N ARG A 829 -4.86 1.37 15.67
CA ARG A 829 -6.02 0.88 16.45
C ARG A 829 -7.24 0.60 15.59
N VAL A 830 -7.55 1.51 14.66
CA VAL A 830 -8.68 1.34 13.73
C VAL A 830 -8.39 0.22 12.73
N VAL A 831 -7.18 0.19 12.14
CA VAL A 831 -6.77 -0.86 11.19
C VAL A 831 -6.80 -2.25 11.83
N SER A 832 -6.22 -2.42 13.02
CA SER A 832 -6.26 -3.71 13.72
C SER A 832 -7.69 -4.12 14.10
N SER A 833 -8.53 -3.18 14.53
CA SER A 833 -9.93 -3.45 14.87
C SER A 833 -10.73 -3.93 13.65
N ALA A 834 -10.57 -3.29 12.49
CA ALA A 834 -11.23 -3.68 11.25
C ALA A 834 -10.72 -5.04 10.75
N VAL A 835 -9.40 -5.26 10.71
CA VAL A 835 -8.82 -6.53 10.26
C VAL A 835 -9.24 -7.69 11.16
N ILE A 836 -9.25 -7.52 12.49
CA ILE A 836 -9.72 -8.56 13.42
C ILE A 836 -11.21 -8.89 13.19
N SER A 837 -12.06 -7.87 12.97
CA SER A 837 -13.48 -8.09 12.67
C SER A 837 -13.69 -8.86 11.35
N ILE A 838 -12.97 -8.49 10.28
CA ILE A 838 -13.00 -9.18 8.98
C ILE A 838 -12.45 -10.61 9.09
N PHE A 839 -11.42 -10.83 9.90
CA PHE A 839 -10.75 -12.12 10.06
C PHE A 839 -11.46 -13.04 11.07
N SER A 840 -12.51 -12.57 11.76
CA SER A 840 -13.27 -13.37 12.74
C SER A 840 -13.76 -14.75 12.22
N PRO A 841 -14.10 -14.96 10.93
CA PRO A 841 -14.46 -16.29 10.43
C PRO A 841 -13.33 -17.32 10.47
N LEU A 842 -12.06 -16.96 10.75
CA LEU A 842 -10.96 -17.91 11.04
C LEU A 842 -11.33 -18.92 12.13
N VAL A 843 -12.23 -18.57 13.06
CA VAL A 843 -12.76 -19.49 14.08
C VAL A 843 -13.42 -20.72 13.44
N LEU A 844 -14.05 -20.60 12.26
CA LEU A 844 -14.61 -21.74 11.52
C LEU A 844 -13.54 -22.70 11.02
N ILE A 845 -12.37 -22.18 10.59
CA ILE A 845 -11.22 -22.99 10.19
C ILE A 845 -10.62 -23.70 11.40
N ALA A 846 -10.49 -23.02 12.53
CA ALA A 846 -10.03 -23.62 13.79
C ALA A 846 -10.99 -24.74 14.27
N ALA A 847 -12.31 -24.49 14.24
CA ALA A 847 -13.33 -25.47 14.59
C ALA A 847 -13.30 -26.70 13.65
N TYR A 848 -13.20 -26.49 12.34
CA TYR A 848 -13.05 -27.56 11.35
C TYR A 848 -11.82 -28.44 11.65
N VAL A 849 -10.67 -27.83 11.94
CA VAL A 849 -9.44 -28.54 12.32
C VAL A 849 -9.64 -29.37 13.60
N VAL A 850 -10.27 -28.81 14.63
CA VAL A 850 -10.55 -29.52 15.90
C VAL A 850 -11.47 -30.71 15.67
N VAL A 851 -12.59 -30.53 14.95
CA VAL A 851 -13.52 -31.62 14.62
C VAL A 851 -12.82 -32.72 13.82
N ARG A 852 -12.01 -32.36 12.81
CA ARG A 852 -11.29 -33.33 11.98
C ARG A 852 -10.18 -34.09 12.75
N LYS A 853 -9.70 -33.55 13.87
CA LYS A 853 -8.83 -34.27 14.80
C LYS A 853 -9.62 -35.17 15.74
N ALA A 854 -10.70 -34.68 16.33
CA ALA A 854 -11.59 -35.45 17.21
C ALA A 854 -12.15 -36.70 16.49
N VAL A 855 -12.63 -36.55 15.25
CA VAL A 855 -13.12 -37.67 14.43
C VAL A 855 -12.02 -38.71 14.18
N ARG A 856 -10.77 -38.31 13.95
CA ARG A 856 -9.65 -39.25 13.80
C ARG A 856 -9.34 -40.00 15.09
N TYR A 857 -9.32 -39.28 16.22
CA TYR A 857 -9.06 -39.86 17.54
C TYR A 857 -10.14 -40.87 17.95
N VAL A 858 -11.42 -40.58 17.69
CA VAL A 858 -12.54 -41.50 17.96
C VAL A 858 -12.52 -42.71 17.00
N ASN A 859 -12.10 -42.53 15.75
CA ASN A 859 -12.01 -43.61 14.76
C ASN A 859 -10.73 -44.45 14.88
N THR A 860 -9.79 -44.14 15.78
CA THR A 860 -8.69 -45.04 16.15
C THR A 860 -9.21 -46.10 17.14
N PRO A 861 -9.32 -47.38 16.76
CA PRO A 861 -9.87 -48.39 17.65
C PRO A 861 -8.87 -48.71 18.78
N VAL A 862 -9.29 -48.48 20.02
CA VAL A 862 -8.65 -49.07 21.20
C VAL A 862 -8.83 -50.59 21.12
N SER A 863 -7.76 -51.34 21.37
CA SER A 863 -7.68 -52.81 21.19
C SER A 863 -8.87 -53.59 21.77
N SER A 864 -9.65 -54.25 20.90
CA SER A 864 -9.94 -55.68 21.08
C SER A 864 -10.31 -56.38 19.77
N ASP A 865 -9.84 -57.62 19.68
CA ASP A 865 -10.29 -58.74 18.85
C ASP A 865 -10.17 -58.79 17.32
N LYS A 866 -10.25 -60.03 16.84
CA LYS A 866 -9.78 -60.54 15.55
C LYS A 866 -10.90 -60.64 14.52
N GLY A 867 -10.60 -60.34 13.26
CA GLY A 867 -11.42 -60.80 12.12
C GLY A 867 -11.41 -59.92 10.88
N THR A 868 -10.74 -60.39 9.82
CA THR A 868 -11.09 -60.20 8.39
C THR A 868 -11.26 -58.79 7.75
N SER A 869 -11.29 -57.67 8.47
CA SER A 869 -11.35 -56.31 7.87
C SER A 869 -9.99 -55.62 7.68
N ARG A 870 -8.89 -56.27 8.11
CA ARG A 870 -7.63 -55.63 8.51
C ARG A 870 -6.69 -55.13 7.38
N ARG A 871 -7.12 -55.08 6.10
CA ARG A 871 -6.20 -54.85 4.96
C ARG A 871 -6.22 -53.44 4.33
N ARG A 872 -7.08 -52.50 4.78
CA ARG A 872 -7.11 -51.11 4.26
C ARG A 872 -6.88 -49.98 5.28
N ALA A 873 -6.77 -50.28 6.58
CA ALA A 873 -6.67 -49.26 7.63
C ALA A 873 -5.48 -49.44 8.61
N GLY A 874 -4.64 -50.47 8.43
CA GLY A 874 -3.54 -50.78 9.33
C GLY A 874 -2.19 -50.84 8.61
N VAL A 875 -1.57 -49.67 8.40
CA VAL A 875 -0.15 -49.55 7.97
C VAL A 875 0.68 -48.77 9.00
N TYR A 876 0.05 -47.99 9.89
CA TYR A 876 0.73 -47.28 10.98
C TYR A 876 -0.04 -47.44 12.29
N THR A 877 0.32 -48.47 13.05
CA THR A 877 0.06 -48.55 14.50
C THR A 877 1.41 -48.43 15.20
N GLU A 878 1.47 -47.68 16.31
CA GLU A 878 2.71 -47.39 17.03
C GLU A 878 3.40 -48.69 17.49
N GLY A 879 4.57 -48.98 16.90
CA GLY A 879 5.33 -50.21 17.18
C GLY A 879 6.44 -50.50 16.16
N SER A 880 6.24 -50.16 14.88
CA SER A 880 7.26 -50.32 13.83
C SER A 880 8.13 -49.06 13.66
N GLN A 881 8.93 -48.73 14.69
CA GLN A 881 9.98 -47.71 14.57
C GLN A 881 11.22 -48.28 13.86
N GLN A 882 11.23 -48.34 12.53
CA GLN A 882 12.36 -47.99 11.64
C GLN A 882 11.94 -48.20 10.16
N ASN A 883 12.25 -47.23 9.29
CA ASN A 883 12.42 -47.35 7.83
C ASN A 883 11.41 -48.17 7.00
N ASP A 884 10.38 -47.49 6.48
CA ASP A 884 9.82 -47.75 5.13
C ASP A 884 9.37 -46.40 4.51
N LEU A 885 10.34 -45.50 4.35
CA LEU A 885 10.19 -44.31 3.51
C LEU A 885 10.24 -44.72 2.04
N THR A 886 9.43 -44.09 1.20
CA THR A 886 9.57 -44.26 -0.26
C THR A 886 10.94 -43.80 -0.73
N SER A 887 11.50 -44.39 -1.81
CA SER A 887 12.76 -43.90 -2.39
C SER A 887 12.65 -42.43 -2.83
N PHE A 888 11.46 -41.98 -3.25
CA PHE A 888 11.13 -40.57 -3.41
C PHE A 888 11.34 -39.74 -2.13
N GLU A 889 10.82 -40.19 -0.97
CA GLU A 889 10.96 -39.46 0.31
C GLU A 889 12.41 -39.45 0.81
N THR A 890 13.13 -40.56 0.65
CA THR A 890 14.55 -40.66 1.02
C THR A 890 15.42 -39.76 0.14
N ALA A 891 15.22 -39.76 -1.18
CA ALA A 891 16.00 -38.96 -2.12
C ALA A 891 15.69 -37.45 -2.04
N THR A 892 14.42 -37.08 -1.92
CA THR A 892 14.01 -35.65 -1.97
C THR A 892 13.91 -34.98 -0.60
N GLY A 893 13.90 -35.76 0.49
CA GLY A 893 13.56 -35.29 1.85
C GLY A 893 12.09 -34.88 2.03
N ALA A 894 11.25 -34.95 0.99
CA ALA A 894 9.89 -34.42 0.98
C ALA A 894 8.88 -35.40 1.60
N GLY A 895 8.87 -35.51 2.93
CA GLY A 895 7.97 -36.40 3.67
C GLY A 895 6.49 -36.19 3.34
N LEU A 896 5.85 -37.15 2.67
CA LEU A 896 4.56 -36.99 2.01
C LEU A 896 3.42 -36.71 3.00
N ILE A 897 3.47 -37.30 4.20
CA ILE A 897 2.54 -37.03 5.31
C ILE A 897 2.73 -35.62 5.89
N LYS A 898 3.96 -35.10 5.94
CA LYS A 898 4.32 -33.83 6.60
C LYS A 898 3.95 -32.60 5.77
N ARG A 899 3.37 -32.80 4.58
CA ARG A 899 2.87 -31.74 3.71
C ARG A 899 1.59 -31.13 4.27
N PHE A 900 1.71 -29.99 4.94
CA PHE A 900 0.60 -29.17 5.45
C PHE A 900 0.48 -27.86 4.64
N GLY A 901 -0.58 -27.09 4.90
CA GLY A 901 -0.92 -25.86 4.20
C GLY A 901 -2.38 -25.83 3.71
N VAL A 902 -2.71 -24.76 3.01
CA VAL A 902 -3.97 -24.62 2.26
C VAL A 902 -3.81 -25.41 0.95
N ILE A 903 -4.17 -26.70 1.01
CA ILE A 903 -4.00 -27.73 -0.03
C ILE A 903 -5.14 -28.75 0.15
N SER A 904 -5.72 -29.25 -0.93
CA SER A 904 -6.81 -30.21 -0.84
C SER A 904 -6.35 -31.59 -0.35
N GLY A 905 -7.30 -32.39 0.16
CA GLY A 905 -7.03 -33.74 0.63
C GLY A 905 -6.67 -34.70 -0.51
N TYR A 906 -5.63 -35.52 -0.31
CA TYR A 906 -5.23 -36.60 -1.22
C TYR A 906 -4.58 -37.76 -0.46
N GLU A 907 -4.63 -38.95 -1.06
CA GLU A 907 -4.00 -40.18 -0.54
C GLU A 907 -2.49 -40.13 -0.83
N ASN A 908 -1.65 -40.31 0.21
CA ASN A 908 -0.20 -40.14 0.07
C ASN A 908 0.49 -41.37 -0.54
N TYR A 909 0.00 -42.57 -0.23
CA TYR A 909 0.63 -43.84 -0.61
C TYR A 909 -0.37 -44.83 -1.21
N ILE A 910 0.12 -45.71 -2.08
CA ILE A 910 -0.52 -46.96 -2.48
C ILE A 910 0.46 -48.12 -2.33
N MET A 911 -0.03 -49.26 -1.85
CA MET A 911 0.76 -50.50 -1.81
C MET A 911 0.76 -51.17 -3.18
N ARG A 912 1.94 -51.52 -3.69
CA ARG A 912 2.13 -52.23 -4.96
C ARG A 912 3.29 -53.22 -4.81
N GLU A 913 3.06 -54.49 -5.16
CA GLU A 913 4.08 -55.55 -5.10
C GLU A 913 4.79 -55.64 -3.73
N ASP A 914 4.00 -55.59 -2.65
CA ASP A 914 4.46 -55.53 -1.24
C ASP A 914 5.45 -54.40 -0.91
N ARG A 915 5.47 -53.32 -1.71
CA ARG A 915 6.20 -52.08 -1.45
C ARG A 915 5.27 -50.87 -1.36
N LEU A 916 5.65 -49.93 -0.49
CA LEU A 916 5.01 -48.61 -0.39
C LEU A 916 5.40 -47.77 -1.60
N THR A 917 4.44 -47.09 -2.24
CA THR A 917 4.73 -46.17 -3.37
C THR A 917 3.97 -44.86 -3.24
N ALA A 918 4.61 -43.75 -3.61
CA ALA A 918 4.04 -42.41 -3.62
C ALA A 918 2.99 -42.29 -4.75
N THR A 919 1.83 -41.71 -4.43
CA THR A 919 0.79 -41.47 -5.45
C THR A 919 1.17 -40.30 -6.36
N ILE A 920 0.54 -40.25 -7.54
CA ILE A 920 0.68 -39.13 -8.49
C ILE A 920 0.33 -37.79 -7.82
N ASP A 921 -0.74 -37.77 -7.02
CA ASP A 921 -1.16 -36.59 -6.24
C ASP A 921 -0.17 -36.24 -5.13
N ALA A 922 0.56 -37.21 -4.58
CA ALA A 922 1.57 -37.00 -3.55
C ALA A 922 2.89 -36.43 -4.10
N VAL A 923 3.36 -36.94 -5.25
CA VAL A 923 4.53 -36.42 -5.96
C VAL A 923 4.28 -34.97 -6.42
N TYR A 924 3.15 -34.73 -7.10
CA TYR A 924 2.77 -33.38 -7.52
C TYR A 924 2.42 -32.47 -6.34
N GLY A 925 1.74 -32.98 -5.32
CA GLY A 925 1.33 -32.26 -4.10
C GLY A 925 2.50 -31.74 -3.25
N ASN A 926 3.67 -32.37 -3.37
CA ASN A 926 4.93 -31.91 -2.78
C ASN A 926 5.77 -31.05 -3.74
N GLY A 927 5.23 -30.71 -4.91
CA GLY A 927 5.83 -29.76 -5.85
C GLY A 927 6.87 -30.37 -6.80
N PHE A 928 6.75 -31.66 -7.16
CA PHE A 928 7.65 -32.31 -8.12
C PHE A 928 6.95 -32.75 -9.41
N LEU A 929 7.72 -32.77 -10.50
CA LEU A 929 7.32 -33.17 -11.85
C LEU A 929 8.36 -34.13 -12.44
N VAL A 930 7.93 -34.96 -13.40
CA VAL A 930 8.76 -35.96 -14.04
C VAL A 930 9.02 -35.58 -15.50
N VAL A 931 10.30 -35.39 -15.85
CA VAL A 931 10.77 -35.01 -17.18
C VAL A 931 11.13 -36.29 -17.94
N LYS A 932 10.35 -36.63 -18.97
CA LYS A 932 10.57 -37.78 -19.88
C LYS A 932 10.72 -39.15 -19.19
N GLY A 933 10.24 -39.29 -17.96
CA GLY A 933 10.44 -40.50 -17.14
C GLY A 933 11.88 -40.72 -16.66
N LYS A 934 12.79 -39.75 -16.87
CA LYS A 934 14.21 -39.86 -16.54
C LYS A 934 14.63 -39.00 -15.35
N PHE A 935 14.09 -37.78 -15.25
CA PHE A 935 14.47 -36.85 -14.20
C PHE A 935 13.26 -36.40 -13.39
N LEU A 936 13.45 -36.27 -12.09
CA LEU A 936 12.53 -35.66 -11.14
C LEU A 936 12.99 -34.23 -10.86
N ILE A 937 12.15 -33.24 -11.14
CA ILE A 937 12.44 -31.80 -10.97
C ILE A 937 11.40 -31.14 -10.07
N GLY A 938 11.81 -30.14 -9.28
CA GLY A 938 10.85 -29.28 -8.58
C GLY A 938 10.09 -28.39 -9.55
N ALA A 939 8.77 -28.28 -9.40
CA ALA A 939 7.91 -27.44 -10.23
C ALA A 939 8.31 -25.95 -10.13
N GLN A 940 8.78 -25.51 -8.96
CA GLN A 940 9.33 -24.17 -8.74
C GLN A 940 10.59 -23.90 -9.60
N ASP A 941 11.42 -24.93 -9.80
CA ASP A 941 12.72 -24.82 -10.48
C ASP A 941 12.56 -24.76 -12.02
N LEU A 942 11.35 -25.01 -12.53
CA LEU A 942 11.05 -25.05 -13.97
C LEU A 942 11.06 -23.66 -14.63
N MET A 943 10.60 -22.61 -13.94
CA MET A 943 10.66 -21.24 -14.47
C MET A 943 12.12 -20.72 -14.55
N PRO A 944 12.95 -20.85 -13.49
CA PRO A 944 14.38 -20.59 -13.59
C PRO A 944 15.09 -21.43 -14.66
N LEU A 945 14.73 -22.73 -14.84
CA LEU A 945 15.32 -23.58 -15.88
C LEU A 945 15.07 -23.04 -17.29
N LEU A 946 13.82 -22.63 -17.59
CA LEU A 946 13.47 -22.05 -18.88
C LEU A 946 14.24 -20.74 -19.14
N LEU A 947 14.37 -19.89 -18.11
CA LEU A 947 15.15 -18.64 -18.20
C LEU A 947 16.65 -18.92 -18.39
N MET A 948 17.23 -19.88 -17.66
CA MET A 948 18.63 -20.30 -17.84
C MET A 948 18.90 -20.84 -19.25
N LYS A 949 17.92 -21.53 -19.85
CA LYS A 949 18.01 -21.99 -21.25
C LYS A 949 17.93 -20.86 -22.27
N LEU A 950 16.95 -19.97 -22.13
CA LEU A 950 16.73 -18.86 -23.06
C LEU A 950 17.91 -17.88 -23.05
N THR A 951 18.42 -17.55 -21.86
CA THR A 951 19.56 -16.65 -21.69
C THR A 951 20.91 -17.33 -21.93
N ARG A 952 20.97 -18.67 -21.83
CA ARG A 952 22.21 -19.47 -21.73
C ARG A 952 23.10 -19.11 -20.53
N VAL A 953 22.59 -18.33 -19.56
CA VAL A 953 23.32 -17.89 -18.36
C VAL A 953 22.80 -18.66 -17.15
N ARG A 954 23.73 -19.24 -16.37
CA ARG A 954 23.41 -19.86 -15.08
C ARG A 954 23.44 -18.81 -13.98
N PHE A 955 22.25 -18.31 -13.62
CA PHE A 955 22.06 -17.35 -12.52
C PHE A 955 21.56 -18.00 -11.21
N THR A 956 21.18 -19.29 -11.24
CA THR A 956 20.79 -20.06 -10.04
C THR A 956 21.26 -21.51 -10.14
N ASN A 957 21.18 -22.25 -9.03
CA ASN A 957 21.54 -23.66 -8.94
C ASN A 957 20.27 -24.52 -8.89
N ILE A 958 20.03 -25.28 -9.95
CA ILE A 958 18.87 -26.18 -10.07
C ILE A 958 19.35 -27.61 -9.90
N PHE A 959 18.62 -28.40 -9.12
CA PHE A 959 18.93 -29.80 -8.86
C PHE A 959 17.80 -30.71 -9.33
N VAL A 960 18.15 -31.85 -9.92
CA VAL A 960 17.22 -32.92 -10.35
C VAL A 960 17.70 -34.27 -9.85
N TYR A 961 16.78 -35.21 -9.67
CA TYR A 961 17.11 -36.58 -9.28
C TYR A 961 16.87 -37.52 -10.47
N GLU A 962 17.75 -38.49 -10.68
CA GLU A 962 17.56 -39.49 -11.74
C GLU A 962 16.55 -40.56 -11.30
N ILE A 963 15.70 -41.00 -12.24
CA ILE A 963 14.69 -42.04 -12.02
C ILE A 963 15.20 -43.33 -12.67
N LYS A 964 15.47 -44.33 -11.85
CA LYS A 964 15.98 -45.65 -12.25
C LYS A 964 14.84 -46.62 -12.54
N GLU A 965 15.20 -47.81 -13.00
CA GLU A 965 14.25 -48.90 -13.27
C GLU A 965 13.30 -49.14 -12.08
N LYS A 966 12.04 -49.48 -12.40
CA LYS A 966 10.93 -49.66 -11.44
C LYS A 966 10.48 -48.37 -10.71
N SER A 967 10.72 -47.19 -11.27
CA SER A 967 10.29 -45.89 -10.73
C SER A 967 10.91 -45.51 -9.39
N SER A 968 12.13 -45.99 -9.13
CA SER A 968 12.91 -45.61 -7.96
C SER A 968 13.71 -44.33 -8.22
N VAL A 969 13.76 -43.43 -7.23
CA VAL A 969 14.46 -42.15 -7.31
C VAL A 969 15.86 -42.31 -6.70
N GLU A 970 16.89 -41.85 -7.41
CA GLU A 970 18.25 -41.85 -6.89
C GLU A 970 18.47 -40.73 -5.85
N GLU A 971 19.15 -41.07 -4.75
CA GLU A 971 19.41 -40.16 -3.62
C GLU A 971 20.39 -39.02 -3.96
N THR A 972 21.24 -39.19 -4.98
CA THR A 972 22.19 -38.15 -5.39
C THR A 972 21.56 -37.16 -6.36
N ALA A 973 21.42 -35.91 -5.91
CA ALA A 973 20.91 -34.82 -6.73
C ALA A 973 21.95 -34.36 -7.78
N GLN A 974 21.57 -34.37 -9.06
CA GLN A 974 22.37 -33.86 -10.17
C GLN A 974 22.12 -32.36 -10.38
N LEU A 975 23.21 -31.60 -10.50
CA LEU A 975 23.20 -30.16 -10.80
C LEU A 975 22.94 -29.91 -12.30
N VAL A 976 21.93 -29.08 -12.60
CA VAL A 976 21.47 -28.80 -13.97
C VAL A 976 22.21 -27.62 -14.59
N TYR A 977 22.72 -27.82 -15.80
CA TYR A 977 23.25 -26.80 -16.70
C TYR A 977 22.22 -26.51 -17.82
N PRO A 978 22.32 -25.36 -18.54
CA PRO A 978 21.41 -25.04 -19.65
C PRO A 978 21.31 -26.12 -20.75
N SER A 979 22.31 -27.00 -20.86
CA SER A 979 22.38 -28.13 -21.79
C SER A 979 21.94 -29.48 -21.21
N THR A 980 21.80 -29.65 -19.89
CA THR A 980 21.57 -30.96 -19.23
C THR A 980 20.22 -31.57 -19.59
N ILE A 981 19.19 -30.75 -19.74
CA ILE A 981 17.84 -31.16 -20.14
C ILE A 981 17.57 -30.56 -21.51
N SER A 982 17.17 -31.33 -22.53
CA SER A 982 16.89 -30.79 -23.87
C SER A 982 15.51 -30.11 -23.95
N TRP A 983 15.20 -29.40 -25.04
CA TRP A 983 13.86 -28.83 -25.25
C TRP A 983 12.81 -29.93 -25.45
N ASP A 984 13.17 -31.02 -26.13
CA ASP A 984 12.35 -32.21 -26.28
C ASP A 984 12.03 -32.86 -24.91
N ASP A 985 13.00 -32.93 -24.00
CA ASP A 985 12.75 -33.49 -22.66
C ASP A 985 11.70 -32.69 -21.87
N LEU A 986 11.71 -31.35 -21.99
CA LEU A 986 10.70 -30.47 -21.39
C LEU A 986 9.31 -30.61 -22.04
N TRP A 987 9.24 -30.90 -23.34
CA TRP A 987 7.98 -31.28 -23.99
C TRP A 987 7.39 -32.59 -23.42
N HIS A 988 8.22 -33.39 -22.76
CA HIS A 988 7.87 -34.66 -22.15
C HIS A 988 7.64 -34.59 -20.61
N LEU A 989 7.24 -33.43 -20.07
CA LEU A 989 6.76 -33.27 -18.68
C LEU A 989 5.51 -34.12 -18.37
N ASP A 990 5.54 -34.86 -17.27
CA ASP A 990 4.45 -35.70 -16.75
C ASP A 990 4.48 -35.74 -15.21
N VAL A 991 3.59 -36.52 -14.62
CA VAL A 991 3.61 -36.94 -13.21
C VAL A 991 3.41 -38.46 -13.15
N THR A 992 4.11 -39.17 -12.27
CA THR A 992 4.04 -40.64 -12.17
C THR A 992 4.07 -41.10 -10.70
N THR A 993 3.65 -42.34 -10.44
CA THR A 993 3.90 -43.01 -9.16
C THR A 993 5.38 -43.32 -9.03
N LEU A 994 5.96 -43.09 -7.85
CA LEU A 994 7.38 -43.34 -7.55
C LEU A 994 7.48 -44.24 -6.33
N THR A 995 8.43 -45.17 -6.31
CA THR A 995 8.66 -46.06 -5.17
C THR A 995 9.40 -45.36 -4.05
#